data_AF-A0A967FCG0-F1
#
_entry.id   AF-A0A967FCG0-F1
#
_cell.length_a   1.000
_cell.length_b   1.000
_cell.length_c   1.000
_cell.angle_alpha   90.00
_cell.angle_beta   90.00
_cell.angle_gamma   90.00
#
_symmetry.space_group_name_H-M   'P 1'
#
loop_
_entity.id
_entity.type
_entity.pdbx_description
1 polymer ?
#
loop_
_entity_poly.entity_id
_entity_poly.type
_entity_poly.pdbx_seq_one_letter_code
_entity_poly.pdbx_strand_id
1 'polypeptide(L)'
;MTTLNSTRKTKVVSFKFLIALIFALTILITTEQVRARNPYRKAFFQAYPGANGSVLDDVPSYAGHCGVCHFDFSGGGTRNPYGLAVEATSNRDKDDILGLDGLDSDGDGFNNGIEITDTATFSNTPTFPGLTPANLSSVSNVDTADIQGHLVPSTGSDTTPPTVAVIAPNGGETCVGNTSFTIQWIAGDTSGIAGIDLYISLDNGATYKAIALGLSNTGSHTWFPANRPTTQALLRVVAIDNAFNTAADESDTVFTIESPPGGIAPTTLRDFDQPGSQPLEAGILNPPEACAVCHGNYDPDVEPFRNWRGSMMAQASLDPLFKANMVIANQDAPDSGDLCLRCHLPRGWLQGRSVPTDGSQMLSTDESGVACDLCHRLVDPIFDPVENPAEDEDILNALIFPTFDFGNGMYTIDPTGARRGPFIDATTGHPILVSPFHREAALCGTCHDVSNPAFEKDGNGSYVPNAFDTPASSFSAHTLLPVERTYSEWFYSDYNTPEGVYAPQFGGNKEYVSTCQDCHMRDVTGHGCNFGTPPLRDDLPLHDMTGGSTWLPGLLYDLFPSEVDPDAMQAGIERARYMLQNAAHLEVEAEDLTLEVTVTNNTGHKLPTGYPEGRRMWINVKFYDATMSLISESGAYDVNTGYLSHDPEVKIYEVKPGLDSITAPLVGEPNGPSFHFVLNNKVYKDNRIPPRGFINDAFEDFGGEPVDYSYEDGQYWDETTYDIPPGAVSAQVTLYYQSTSKEFIEFLRDKNTTDTTGQQMYDLWNDNDKCPPEVMQSVSITSLLPADLNGNGSVDSLDLAIFASYYGNDCVEPHSCGSANLDGINGVDASDLAIFVDFWLWGK
;
A
#
# COMPACT_ATOMS: atom_id res chain seq x y z
N MET A 1 -38.45 50.36 -72.71
CA MET A 1 -37.05 50.84 -72.70
C MET A 1 -36.20 49.71 -72.15
N THR A 2 -35.66 48.83 -73.02
CA THR A 2 -34.22 48.76 -73.40
C THR A 2 -33.30 48.57 -72.18
N THR A 3 -32.45 47.56 -72.02
CA THR A 3 -31.91 46.50 -72.91
C THR A 3 -31.11 45.49 -72.05
N LEU A 4 -30.90 44.28 -72.57
CA LEU A 4 -30.07 43.18 -72.04
C LEU A 4 -28.57 43.51 -71.86
N ASN A 5 -27.90 42.95 -70.84
CA ASN A 5 -27.00 41.77 -70.96
C ASN A 5 -26.16 41.49 -69.68
N SER A 6 -26.15 40.20 -69.25
CA SER A 6 -25.01 39.32 -68.85
C SER A 6 -23.91 39.86 -67.87
N THR A 7 -23.42 39.19 -66.81
CA THR A 7 -23.26 37.75 -66.50
C THR A 7 -22.85 37.52 -65.02
N ARG A 8 -23.35 36.42 -64.44
CA ARG A 8 -22.82 35.51 -63.39
C ARG A 8 -21.79 35.98 -62.34
N LYS A 9 -22.12 35.69 -61.06
CA LYS A 9 -21.36 34.80 -60.15
C LYS A 9 -22.30 34.33 -59.00
N THR A 10 -22.33 33.03 -58.74
CA THR A 10 -23.07 32.39 -57.63
C THR A 10 -22.12 31.59 -56.74
N LYS A 11 -22.30 31.81 -55.43
CA LYS A 11 -21.93 31.04 -54.23
C LYS A 11 -22.86 31.67 -53.16
N VAL A 12 -23.60 31.02 -52.28
CA VAL A 12 -23.63 29.70 -51.65
C VAL A 12 -25.11 29.48 -51.25
N VAL A 13 -25.61 28.25 -51.22
CA VAL A 13 -26.88 27.92 -50.54
C VAL A 13 -26.62 26.78 -49.56
N SER A 14 -26.89 27.07 -48.29
CA SER A 14 -27.31 26.09 -47.27
C SER A 14 -28.80 25.84 -47.46
N PHE A 15 -29.25 24.58 -47.48
CA PHE A 15 -30.29 24.13 -46.55
C PHE A 15 -30.57 22.64 -46.68
N LYS A 16 -30.79 22.03 -45.52
CA LYS A 16 -31.24 20.68 -45.25
C LYS A 16 -32.50 20.34 -46.06
N PHE A 17 -32.53 19.16 -46.69
CA PHE A 17 -33.62 18.17 -46.77
C PHE A 17 -33.41 17.25 -47.98
N LEU A 18 -32.65 16.16 -47.80
CA LEU A 18 -32.81 14.93 -48.59
C LEU A 18 -32.08 13.75 -47.90
N ILE A 19 -32.49 13.43 -46.67
CA ILE A 19 -32.06 12.24 -45.93
C ILE A 19 -33.25 11.28 -45.93
N ALA A 20 -33.34 10.39 -46.91
CA ALA A 20 -34.27 9.24 -46.88
C ALA A 20 -34.04 8.16 -47.95
N LEU A 21 -33.13 8.33 -48.93
CA LEU A 21 -33.10 7.39 -50.07
C LEU A 21 -31.69 7.05 -50.60
N ILE A 22 -30.74 6.79 -49.70
CA ILE A 22 -29.48 6.08 -50.01
C ILE A 22 -29.18 5.12 -48.85
N PHE A 23 -30.07 4.15 -48.64
CA PHE A 23 -29.93 3.09 -47.62
C PHE A 23 -30.21 1.73 -48.26
N ALA A 24 -29.59 1.44 -49.41
CA ALA A 24 -29.66 0.12 -50.04
C ALA A 24 -28.69 -0.02 -51.24
N LEU A 25 -27.39 0.30 -51.11
CA LEU A 25 -26.34 -0.29 -51.96
C LEU A 25 -24.93 0.06 -51.47
N THR A 26 -24.39 -0.72 -50.55
CA THR A 26 -22.95 -1.10 -50.42
C THR A 26 -22.78 -1.91 -49.12
N ILE A 27 -23.44 -3.07 -49.06
CA ILE A 27 -23.03 -4.16 -48.19
C ILE A 27 -22.01 -4.96 -48.98
N LEU A 28 -20.76 -4.61 -48.80
CA LEU A 28 -19.59 -5.47 -49.00
C LEU A 28 -18.58 -4.99 -47.96
N ILE A 29 -18.94 -5.23 -46.70
CA ILE A 29 -17.99 -5.19 -45.59
C ILE A 29 -17.11 -6.42 -45.82
N THR A 30 -15.93 -6.21 -46.39
CA THR A 30 -14.85 -7.16 -46.21
C THR A 30 -14.60 -7.25 -44.71
N THR A 31 -14.65 -8.47 -44.19
CA THR A 31 -14.12 -8.79 -42.87
C THR A 31 -12.62 -8.50 -42.88
N GLU A 32 -12.21 -7.28 -42.56
CA GLU A 32 -10.85 -7.05 -42.09
C GLU A 32 -10.80 -7.53 -40.64
N GLN A 33 -10.32 -8.76 -40.52
CA GLN A 33 -9.70 -9.32 -39.33
C GLN A 33 -8.78 -8.23 -38.74
N VAL A 34 -9.02 -7.86 -37.48
CA VAL A 34 -8.16 -6.93 -36.75
C VAL A 34 -6.76 -7.56 -36.68
N ARG A 35 -5.86 -7.16 -37.58
CA ARG A 35 -4.45 -7.56 -37.54
C ARG A 35 -3.73 -6.65 -36.55
N ALA A 36 -2.91 -7.24 -35.70
CA ALA A 36 -2.08 -6.56 -34.71
C ALA A 36 -1.40 -5.29 -35.27
N ARG A 37 -1.49 -4.19 -34.52
CA ARG A 37 -0.78 -2.93 -34.79
C ARG A 37 0.67 -3.04 -34.30
N ASN A 38 1.60 -3.57 -35.10
CA ASN A 38 3.04 -3.37 -34.83
C ASN A 38 3.92 -3.50 -36.09
N PRO A 39 4.75 -2.49 -36.47
CA PRO A 39 5.67 -2.60 -37.61
C PRO A 39 6.72 -3.71 -37.47
N TYR A 40 7.07 -4.16 -36.26
CA TYR A 40 8.20 -5.08 -36.03
C TYR A 40 7.86 -6.55 -36.31
N ARG A 41 6.67 -7.03 -35.94
CA ARG A 41 6.20 -8.36 -36.38
C ARG A 41 6.16 -8.45 -37.90
N LYS A 42 5.72 -7.36 -38.55
CA LYS A 42 5.74 -7.27 -40.01
C LYS A 42 7.16 -7.30 -40.56
N ALA A 43 8.11 -6.60 -39.94
CA ALA A 43 9.52 -6.65 -40.31
C ALA A 43 10.11 -8.06 -40.12
N PHE A 44 9.72 -8.78 -39.06
CA PHE A 44 10.11 -10.17 -38.81
C PHE A 44 9.68 -11.10 -39.95
N PHE A 45 8.40 -11.08 -40.35
CA PHE A 45 7.95 -11.90 -41.49
C PHE A 45 8.46 -11.42 -42.86
N GLN A 46 8.98 -10.19 -42.95
CA GLN A 46 9.72 -9.71 -44.12
C GLN A 46 11.18 -10.20 -44.15
N ALA A 47 11.79 -10.39 -42.98
CA ALA A 47 13.10 -11.02 -42.78
C ALA A 47 13.04 -12.52 -43.04
N TYR A 48 12.03 -13.20 -42.51
CA TYR A 48 11.82 -14.64 -42.62
C TYR A 48 10.51 -15.00 -43.34
N PRO A 49 10.44 -14.85 -44.68
CA PRO A 49 9.25 -15.23 -45.44
C PRO A 49 8.84 -16.70 -45.28
N GLY A 50 9.79 -17.59 -44.95
CA GLY A 50 9.56 -19.01 -44.71
C GLY A 50 8.85 -19.33 -43.38
N ALA A 51 8.84 -18.40 -42.43
CA ALA A 51 8.10 -18.54 -41.18
C ALA A 51 6.60 -18.19 -41.34
N ASN A 52 6.20 -17.61 -42.47
CA ASN A 52 4.80 -17.26 -42.75
C ASN A 52 3.94 -18.54 -42.90
N GLY A 53 2.85 -18.62 -42.13
CA GLY A 53 2.01 -19.82 -42.03
C GLY A 53 2.61 -20.95 -41.19
N SER A 54 3.68 -20.70 -40.43
CA SER A 54 4.17 -21.59 -39.38
C SER A 54 3.56 -21.23 -38.02
N VAL A 55 3.91 -21.97 -36.97
CA VAL A 55 3.51 -21.66 -35.58
C VAL A 55 3.94 -20.26 -35.13
N LEU A 56 5.02 -19.70 -35.69
CA LEU A 56 5.45 -18.33 -35.38
C LEU A 56 4.48 -17.28 -35.91
N ASP A 57 3.73 -17.60 -36.96
CA ASP A 57 2.73 -16.72 -37.58
C ASP A 57 1.31 -17.02 -37.13
N ASP A 58 1.00 -18.28 -36.83
CA ASP A 58 -0.33 -18.74 -36.43
C ASP A 58 -0.25 -19.80 -35.32
N VAL A 59 -0.66 -19.43 -34.11
CA VAL A 59 -0.84 -20.34 -32.97
C VAL A 59 -2.34 -20.61 -32.82
N PRO A 60 -2.80 -21.87 -32.70
CA PRO A 60 -4.23 -22.21 -32.68
C PRO A 60 -5.05 -21.44 -31.64
N SER A 61 -4.48 -21.21 -30.44
CA SER A 61 -5.14 -20.46 -29.37
C SER A 61 -5.19 -18.94 -29.59
N TYR A 62 -4.36 -18.34 -30.47
CA TYR A 62 -4.35 -16.88 -30.70
C TYR A 62 -3.82 -16.45 -32.08
N ALA A 63 -4.73 -16.26 -33.03
CA ALA A 63 -4.42 -15.81 -34.39
C ALA A 63 -3.92 -14.34 -34.40
N GLY A 64 -2.70 -14.10 -34.86
CA GLY A 64 -2.09 -12.75 -34.91
C GLY A 64 -1.25 -12.38 -33.68
N HIS A 65 -0.80 -13.38 -32.91
CA HIS A 65 0.07 -13.22 -31.75
C HIS A 65 1.38 -12.46 -32.04
N CYS A 66 1.98 -11.90 -30.98
CA CYS A 66 3.27 -11.20 -30.98
C CYS A 66 4.36 -11.97 -30.21
N GLY A 67 4.14 -13.26 -29.96
CA GLY A 67 5.00 -14.15 -29.15
C GLY A 67 6.45 -14.31 -29.62
N VAL A 68 6.75 -13.86 -30.84
CA VAL A 68 8.13 -13.78 -31.34
C VAL A 68 8.95 -12.78 -30.52
N CYS A 69 8.35 -11.65 -30.07
CA CYS A 69 9.08 -10.57 -29.39
C CYS A 69 8.63 -10.33 -27.93
N HIS A 70 7.57 -10.98 -27.46
CA HIS A 70 6.94 -10.69 -26.17
C HIS A 70 6.54 -11.99 -25.48
N PHE A 71 6.63 -12.02 -24.15
CA PHE A 71 6.05 -13.10 -23.35
C PHE A 71 4.51 -13.06 -23.39
N ASP A 72 3.93 -11.87 -23.51
CA ASP A 72 2.50 -11.70 -23.76
C ASP A 72 2.21 -11.78 -25.28
N PHE A 73 1.50 -12.83 -25.68
CA PHE A 73 1.19 -13.09 -27.08
C PHE A 73 0.19 -12.09 -27.68
N SER A 74 -0.46 -11.24 -26.88
CA SER A 74 -1.28 -10.13 -27.38
C SER A 74 -0.46 -8.94 -27.94
N GLY A 75 0.83 -8.85 -27.61
CA GLY A 75 1.75 -7.81 -28.09
C GLY A 75 1.99 -6.62 -27.16
N GLY A 76 1.61 -6.74 -25.89
CA GLY A 76 2.02 -5.87 -24.78
C GLY A 76 3.09 -6.49 -23.89
N GLY A 77 3.38 -5.87 -22.74
CA GLY A 77 4.17 -6.46 -21.67
C GLY A 77 5.67 -6.68 -21.94
N THR A 78 6.31 -7.40 -21.01
CA THR A 78 7.75 -7.71 -21.02
C THR A 78 8.15 -8.44 -22.30
N ARG A 79 9.25 -7.98 -22.91
CA ARG A 79 9.85 -8.63 -24.06
C ARG A 79 10.52 -9.94 -23.67
N ASN A 80 10.39 -10.95 -24.52
CA ASN A 80 11.24 -12.13 -24.40
C ASN A 80 12.69 -11.78 -24.80
N PRO A 81 13.69 -12.61 -24.48
CA PRO A 81 15.09 -12.37 -24.84
C PRO A 81 15.33 -11.97 -26.31
N TYR A 82 14.68 -12.64 -27.27
CA TYR A 82 14.74 -12.23 -28.68
C TYR A 82 14.18 -10.84 -28.93
N GLY A 83 13.03 -10.53 -28.34
CA GLY A 83 12.41 -9.22 -28.41
C GLY A 83 13.29 -8.12 -27.85
N LEU A 84 14.01 -8.36 -26.76
CA LEU A 84 15.00 -7.44 -26.20
C LEU A 84 16.16 -7.22 -27.17
N ALA A 85 16.66 -8.29 -27.81
CA ALA A 85 17.68 -8.18 -28.84
C ALA A 85 17.19 -7.34 -30.04
N VAL A 86 15.95 -7.54 -30.48
CA VAL A 86 15.30 -6.70 -31.50
C VAL A 86 15.20 -5.25 -31.03
N GLU A 87 14.80 -5.01 -29.77
CA GLU A 87 14.66 -3.65 -29.22
C GLU A 87 15.97 -2.87 -29.16
N ALA A 88 17.08 -3.56 -28.89
CA ALA A 88 18.43 -3.01 -28.86
C ALA A 88 18.95 -2.58 -30.25
N THR A 89 18.30 -3.01 -31.35
CA THR A 89 18.63 -2.56 -32.70
C THR A 89 18.08 -1.15 -32.98
N SER A 90 18.70 -0.46 -33.95
CA SER A 90 18.48 0.98 -34.16
C SER A 90 17.16 1.29 -34.87
N ASN A 91 16.87 0.56 -35.94
CA ASN A 91 15.71 0.78 -36.82
C ASN A 91 14.66 -0.33 -36.68
N ARG A 92 15.07 -1.50 -36.16
CA ARG A 92 14.21 -2.68 -35.94
C ARG A 92 13.50 -3.11 -37.22
N ASP A 93 14.16 -2.86 -38.34
CA ASP A 93 13.68 -3.20 -39.66
C ASP A 93 14.15 -4.61 -40.06
N LYS A 94 13.89 -4.98 -41.31
CA LYS A 94 14.25 -6.30 -41.84
C LYS A 94 15.74 -6.60 -41.70
N ASP A 95 16.61 -5.62 -41.96
CA ASP A 95 18.05 -5.86 -42.02
C ASP A 95 18.63 -5.95 -40.59
N ASP A 96 18.09 -5.15 -39.66
CA ASP A 96 18.40 -5.26 -38.24
C ASP A 96 18.00 -6.63 -37.67
N ILE A 97 16.82 -7.14 -38.02
CA ILE A 97 16.33 -8.47 -37.60
C ILE A 97 17.22 -9.58 -38.15
N LEU A 98 17.57 -9.59 -39.44
CA LEU A 98 18.49 -10.57 -40.02
C LEU A 98 19.89 -10.48 -39.41
N GLY A 99 20.29 -9.30 -38.92
CA GLY A 99 21.54 -9.09 -38.19
C GLY A 99 21.64 -9.89 -36.89
N LEU A 100 20.51 -10.37 -36.34
CA LEU A 100 20.46 -11.15 -35.11
C LEU A 100 20.62 -12.66 -35.33
N ASP A 101 20.68 -13.17 -36.57
CA ASP A 101 20.71 -14.61 -36.86
C ASP A 101 21.79 -15.38 -36.08
N GLY A 102 22.95 -14.77 -35.86
CA GLY A 102 24.08 -15.40 -35.16
C GLY A 102 24.05 -15.30 -33.64
N LEU A 103 23.05 -14.62 -33.07
CA LEU A 103 22.87 -14.48 -31.63
C LEU A 103 22.02 -15.65 -31.12
N ASP A 104 22.44 -16.23 -30.01
CA ASP A 104 21.62 -17.11 -29.17
C ASP A 104 21.01 -16.20 -28.10
N SER A 105 19.75 -15.80 -28.31
CA SER A 105 19.15 -14.71 -27.52
C SER A 105 18.71 -15.17 -26.15
N ASP A 106 18.25 -16.41 -26.01
CA ASP A 106 17.74 -17.00 -24.78
C ASP A 106 18.70 -17.98 -24.12
N GLY A 107 19.85 -18.26 -24.74
CA GLY A 107 20.95 -19.03 -24.16
C GLY A 107 20.69 -20.53 -24.16
N ASP A 108 19.81 -21.02 -25.02
CA ASP A 108 19.44 -22.44 -25.10
C ASP A 108 20.46 -23.30 -25.86
N GLY A 109 21.47 -22.66 -26.47
CA GLY A 109 22.52 -23.28 -27.26
C GLY A 109 22.29 -23.23 -28.77
N PHE A 110 21.17 -22.68 -29.23
CA PHE A 110 20.81 -22.48 -30.63
C PHE A 110 20.74 -20.98 -30.93
N ASN A 111 21.25 -20.57 -32.09
CA ASN A 111 21.09 -19.17 -32.50
C ASN A 111 19.74 -18.94 -33.17
N ASN A 112 19.27 -17.70 -33.13
CA ASN A 112 18.00 -17.27 -33.70
C ASN A 112 17.81 -17.76 -35.14
N GLY A 113 18.88 -17.76 -35.95
CA GLY A 113 18.82 -18.21 -37.34
C GLY A 113 18.47 -19.69 -37.46
N ILE A 114 19.05 -20.55 -36.62
CA ILE A 114 18.72 -21.99 -36.54
C ILE A 114 17.28 -22.16 -36.11
N GLU A 115 16.89 -21.49 -35.03
CA GLU A 115 15.54 -21.58 -34.45
C GLU A 115 14.44 -21.16 -35.43
N ILE A 116 14.70 -20.15 -36.25
CA ILE A 116 13.68 -19.63 -37.18
C ILE A 116 13.72 -20.37 -38.53
N THR A 117 14.85 -20.93 -38.96
CA THR A 117 15.01 -21.36 -40.37
C THR A 117 15.48 -22.79 -40.61
N ASP A 118 16.12 -23.47 -39.66
CA ASP A 118 16.70 -24.80 -39.87
C ASP A 118 15.68 -25.96 -39.76
N THR A 119 14.74 -25.97 -40.70
CA THR A 119 13.74 -27.04 -40.88
C THR A 119 14.33 -28.34 -41.45
N ALA A 120 15.62 -28.35 -41.80
CA ALA A 120 16.29 -29.49 -42.40
C ALA A 120 16.92 -30.41 -41.35
N THR A 121 17.48 -29.81 -40.31
CA THR A 121 18.11 -30.53 -39.20
C THR A 121 17.12 -30.82 -38.07
N PHE A 122 16.18 -29.92 -37.81
CA PHE A 122 15.28 -29.99 -36.67
C PHE A 122 13.82 -30.14 -37.09
N SER A 123 13.11 -31.04 -36.42
CA SER A 123 11.78 -31.49 -36.84
C SER A 123 10.65 -30.55 -36.41
N ASN A 124 10.89 -29.72 -35.40
CA ASN A 124 9.92 -28.78 -34.82
C ASN A 124 10.24 -27.30 -35.12
N THR A 125 11.29 -27.03 -35.90
CA THR A 125 11.62 -25.69 -36.42
C THR A 125 10.61 -25.32 -37.52
N PRO A 126 10.11 -24.06 -37.55
CA PRO A 126 10.52 -22.92 -36.73
C PRO A 126 10.04 -22.97 -35.27
N THR A 127 10.94 -22.58 -34.35
CA THR A 127 10.72 -22.40 -32.91
C THR A 127 10.76 -20.92 -32.53
N PHE A 128 10.27 -20.57 -31.34
CA PHE A 128 10.21 -19.19 -30.86
C PHE A 128 11.57 -18.77 -30.28
N PRO A 129 12.35 -17.90 -30.96
CA PRO A 129 13.79 -17.65 -30.68
C PRO A 129 14.15 -16.93 -29.36
N GLY A 130 13.16 -16.77 -28.49
CA GLY A 130 13.33 -16.19 -27.17
C GLY A 130 12.54 -16.94 -26.11
N LEU A 131 11.98 -18.11 -26.44
CA LEU A 131 11.17 -18.89 -25.52
C LEU A 131 11.81 -20.26 -25.32
N THR A 132 12.14 -20.56 -24.08
CA THR A 132 12.69 -21.85 -23.65
C THR A 132 11.72 -22.50 -22.68
N PRO A 133 11.85 -23.81 -22.40
CA PRO A 133 11.11 -24.44 -21.30
C PRO A 133 11.24 -23.68 -19.96
N ALA A 134 12.38 -23.06 -19.68
CA ALA A 134 12.60 -22.35 -18.42
C ALA A 134 11.86 -21.02 -18.29
N ASN A 135 11.53 -20.36 -19.40
CA ASN A 135 10.80 -19.09 -19.38
C ASN A 135 9.34 -19.24 -19.83
N LEU A 136 8.88 -20.48 -20.10
CA LEU A 136 7.52 -20.77 -20.57
C LEU A 136 6.45 -20.28 -19.57
N SER A 137 6.73 -20.30 -18.27
CA SER A 137 5.81 -19.78 -17.24
C SER A 137 5.58 -18.27 -17.32
N SER A 138 6.46 -17.53 -18.00
CA SER A 138 6.30 -16.10 -18.24
C SER A 138 5.32 -15.80 -19.36
N VAL A 139 4.97 -16.80 -20.16
CA VAL A 139 4.10 -16.64 -21.33
C VAL A 139 2.64 -16.44 -20.91
N SER A 140 1.96 -15.48 -21.53
CA SER A 140 0.53 -15.24 -21.30
C SER A 140 -0.24 -15.00 -22.61
N ASN A 141 -1.57 -15.09 -22.53
CA ASN A 141 -2.51 -14.92 -23.64
C ASN A 141 -2.34 -15.92 -24.81
N VAL A 142 -1.84 -17.12 -24.52
CA VAL A 142 -1.72 -18.28 -25.41
C VAL A 142 -1.78 -19.55 -24.56
N ASP A 143 -2.30 -20.65 -25.10
CA ASP A 143 -2.20 -21.95 -24.42
C ASP A 143 -0.75 -22.45 -24.54
N THR A 144 -0.10 -22.74 -23.41
CA THR A 144 1.28 -23.23 -23.42
C THR A 144 1.40 -24.55 -24.18
N ALA A 145 0.36 -25.39 -24.20
CA ALA A 145 0.36 -26.65 -24.95
C ALA A 145 0.47 -26.42 -26.46
N ASP A 146 -0.01 -25.29 -26.97
CA ASP A 146 0.05 -24.95 -28.40
C ASP A 146 1.44 -24.48 -28.85
N ILE A 147 2.30 -24.06 -27.91
CA ILE A 147 3.65 -23.56 -28.20
C ILE A 147 4.77 -24.45 -27.64
N GLN A 148 4.47 -25.36 -26.71
CA GLN A 148 5.46 -26.18 -26.01
C GLN A 148 6.31 -27.03 -26.96
N GLY A 149 5.73 -27.52 -28.06
CA GLY A 149 6.45 -28.27 -29.09
C GLY A 149 7.42 -27.42 -29.91
N HIS A 150 7.42 -26.10 -29.75
CA HIS A 150 8.09 -25.12 -30.59
C HIS A 150 8.95 -24.12 -29.80
N LEU A 151 9.46 -24.54 -28.63
CA LEU A 151 10.33 -23.69 -27.82
C LEU A 151 11.78 -23.79 -28.29
N VAL A 152 12.29 -25.02 -28.45
CA VAL A 152 13.70 -25.26 -28.78
C VAL A 152 13.84 -26.23 -29.96
N PRO A 153 14.78 -26.03 -30.91
CA PRO A 153 15.01 -26.98 -31.99
C PRO A 153 15.32 -28.40 -31.48
N SER A 154 14.60 -29.39 -31.98
CA SER A 154 14.76 -30.80 -31.60
C SER A 154 14.93 -31.72 -32.83
N THR A 155 15.90 -32.64 -32.74
CA THR A 155 16.19 -33.65 -33.79
C THR A 155 15.27 -34.89 -33.68
N GLY A 156 14.35 -34.91 -32.71
CA GLY A 156 13.37 -35.96 -32.40
C GLY A 156 12.81 -35.79 -30.98
N SER A 157 11.92 -36.69 -30.53
CA SER A 157 11.49 -36.73 -29.11
C SER A 157 12.67 -37.20 -28.26
N ASP A 158 13.37 -36.26 -27.64
CA ASP A 158 14.38 -36.61 -26.64
C ASP A 158 13.68 -37.16 -25.39
N THR A 159 14.19 -38.28 -24.89
CA THR A 159 13.67 -39.00 -23.72
C THR A 159 14.78 -39.32 -22.72
N THR A 160 15.99 -38.80 -22.97
CA THR A 160 17.16 -39.02 -22.12
C THR A 160 17.18 -37.92 -21.07
N PRO A 161 17.13 -38.24 -19.77
CA PRO A 161 17.26 -37.21 -18.75
C PRO A 161 18.64 -36.54 -18.78
N PRO A 162 18.73 -35.25 -18.39
CA PRO A 162 19.99 -34.55 -18.28
C PRO A 162 20.92 -35.17 -17.23
N THR A 163 22.20 -34.80 -17.27
CA THR A 163 23.14 -35.04 -16.15
C THR A 163 23.23 -33.79 -15.28
N VAL A 164 23.35 -33.98 -13.97
CA VAL A 164 23.52 -32.90 -12.98
C VAL A 164 24.40 -33.36 -11.83
N ALA A 165 25.23 -32.46 -11.31
CA ALA A 165 26.07 -32.66 -10.13
C ALA A 165 26.18 -31.37 -9.32
N VAL A 166 25.92 -31.43 -8.01
CA VAL A 166 26.14 -30.34 -7.05
C VAL A 166 27.64 -30.23 -6.77
N ILE A 167 28.17 -29.00 -6.85
CA ILE A 167 29.59 -28.72 -6.56
C ILE A 167 29.74 -27.98 -5.23
N ALA A 168 28.87 -27.01 -4.95
CA ALA A 168 28.88 -26.26 -3.69
C ALA A 168 27.48 -25.68 -3.38
N PRO A 169 27.02 -25.71 -2.11
CA PRO A 169 27.59 -26.51 -1.03
C PRO A 169 27.34 -28.00 -1.28
N ASN A 170 28.35 -28.83 -1.05
CA ASN A 170 28.29 -30.29 -1.25
C ASN A 170 28.57 -31.07 0.04
N GLY A 171 28.70 -30.38 1.17
CA GLY A 171 28.72 -30.94 2.51
C GLY A 171 29.89 -30.49 3.37
N GLY A 172 29.59 -30.23 4.65
CA GLY A 172 30.55 -29.76 5.66
C GLY A 172 30.89 -28.26 5.59
N GLU A 173 30.39 -27.52 4.59
CA GLU A 173 30.54 -26.07 4.55
C GLU A 173 29.72 -25.38 5.66
N THR A 174 30.07 -24.13 5.92
CA THR A 174 29.31 -23.25 6.81
C THR A 174 28.97 -21.99 6.03
N CYS A 175 27.68 -21.71 5.93
CA CYS A 175 27.12 -20.50 5.34
C CYS A 175 26.61 -19.61 6.47
N VAL A 176 26.75 -18.29 6.32
CA VAL A 176 26.18 -17.33 7.25
C VAL A 176 24.90 -16.77 6.63
N GLY A 177 23.81 -16.76 7.40
CA GLY A 177 22.55 -16.17 6.97
C GLY A 177 22.72 -14.71 6.54
N ASN A 178 21.87 -14.25 5.61
CA ASN A 178 21.86 -12.91 5.06
C ASN A 178 23.18 -12.46 4.40
N THR A 179 24.11 -13.39 4.17
CA THR A 179 25.40 -13.12 3.53
C THR A 179 25.45 -13.85 2.19
N SER A 180 26.09 -13.25 1.18
CA SER A 180 26.21 -13.89 -0.12
C SER A 180 27.02 -15.18 -0.04
N PHE A 181 26.50 -16.21 -0.71
CA PHE A 181 27.11 -17.51 -0.90
C PHE A 181 26.93 -17.93 -2.36
N THR A 182 27.93 -18.55 -2.97
CA THR A 182 27.83 -19.00 -4.35
C THR A 182 27.46 -20.48 -4.41
N ILE A 183 26.25 -20.77 -4.91
CA ILE A 183 25.86 -22.12 -5.31
C ILE A 183 26.54 -22.46 -6.63
N GLN A 184 27.08 -23.68 -6.75
CA GLN A 184 27.75 -24.16 -7.96
C GLN A 184 27.28 -25.57 -8.32
N TRP A 185 27.14 -25.81 -9.62
CA TRP A 185 26.74 -27.10 -10.19
C TRP A 185 27.37 -27.34 -11.55
N ILE A 186 27.30 -28.58 -12.02
CA ILE A 186 27.55 -28.96 -13.41
C ILE A 186 26.28 -29.63 -13.91
N ALA A 187 25.72 -29.15 -15.02
CA ALA A 187 24.62 -29.81 -15.71
C ALA A 187 24.87 -29.85 -17.21
N GLY A 188 24.42 -30.93 -17.86
CA GLY A 188 24.59 -31.10 -19.29
C GLY A 188 23.67 -32.16 -19.88
N ASP A 189 23.21 -31.89 -21.10
CA ASP A 189 22.48 -32.81 -21.94
C ASP A 189 22.83 -32.58 -23.41
N THR A 190 22.58 -33.55 -24.29
CA THR A 190 22.85 -33.42 -25.73
C THR A 190 21.91 -32.42 -26.40
N SER A 191 20.67 -32.31 -25.92
CA SER A 191 19.68 -31.32 -26.38
C SER A 191 19.92 -29.93 -25.81
N GLY A 192 20.72 -29.79 -24.76
CA GLY A 192 20.91 -28.55 -23.99
C GLY A 192 20.14 -28.57 -22.67
N ILE A 193 20.49 -27.64 -21.76
CA ILE A 193 19.78 -27.49 -20.48
C ILE A 193 18.90 -26.25 -20.59
N ALA A 194 17.60 -26.46 -20.55
CA ALA A 194 16.62 -25.40 -20.59
C ALA A 194 16.60 -24.60 -19.29
N GLY A 195 16.68 -25.27 -18.14
CA GLY A 195 16.48 -24.64 -16.84
C GLY A 195 17.16 -25.34 -15.68
N ILE A 196 17.45 -24.57 -14.64
CA ILE A 196 17.97 -25.01 -13.36
C ILE A 196 17.05 -24.50 -12.25
N ASP A 197 16.53 -25.42 -11.45
CA ASP A 197 15.84 -25.10 -10.21
C ASP A 197 16.74 -25.43 -9.01
N LEU A 198 16.77 -24.53 -8.04
CA LEU A 198 17.56 -24.66 -6.83
C LEU A 198 16.64 -24.77 -5.62
N TYR A 199 16.88 -25.75 -4.76
CA TYR A 199 16.09 -25.97 -3.55
C TYR A 199 16.99 -26.16 -2.33
N ILE A 200 16.52 -25.71 -1.17
CA ILE A 200 17.15 -25.88 0.13
C ILE A 200 16.29 -26.79 1.02
N SER A 201 16.90 -27.78 1.65
CA SER A 201 16.35 -28.47 2.81
C SER A 201 17.04 -27.95 4.06
N LEU A 202 16.28 -27.77 5.14
CA LEU A 202 16.81 -27.41 6.47
C LEU A 202 16.72 -28.58 7.48
N ASP A 203 16.22 -29.73 7.03
CA ASP A 203 15.81 -30.89 7.84
C ASP A 203 16.37 -32.21 7.30
N ASN A 204 17.56 -32.17 6.69
CA ASN A 204 18.28 -33.33 6.14
C ASN A 204 17.44 -34.12 5.11
N GLY A 205 16.79 -33.38 4.21
CA GLY A 205 16.13 -33.90 3.03
C GLY A 205 14.67 -34.33 3.21
N ALA A 206 14.06 -34.05 4.37
CA ALA A 206 12.65 -34.38 4.59
C ALA A 206 11.72 -33.41 3.84
N THR A 207 12.05 -32.13 3.81
CA THR A 207 11.34 -31.10 3.04
C THR A 207 12.32 -30.20 2.29
N TYR A 208 11.87 -29.64 1.17
CA TYR A 208 12.64 -28.73 0.32
C TYR A 208 11.81 -27.47 0.01
N LYS A 209 12.44 -26.30 0.14
CA LYS A 209 11.89 -25.02 -0.30
C LYS A 209 12.68 -24.50 -1.49
N ALA A 210 12.01 -23.86 -2.43
CA ALA A 210 12.66 -23.27 -3.59
C ALA A 210 13.55 -22.09 -3.17
N ILE A 211 14.74 -22.00 -3.74
CA ILE A 211 15.65 -20.85 -3.68
C ILE A 211 15.43 -19.98 -4.92
N ALA A 212 15.41 -20.63 -6.08
CA ALA A 212 15.21 -20.01 -7.38
C ALA A 212 14.71 -21.07 -8.36
N LEU A 213 13.89 -20.66 -9.34
CA LEU A 213 13.29 -21.53 -10.34
C LEU A 213 13.62 -20.99 -11.75
N GLY A 214 13.78 -21.88 -12.72
CA GLY A 214 13.96 -21.54 -14.12
C GLY A 214 15.25 -20.75 -14.44
N LEU A 215 16.33 -20.94 -13.68
CA LEU A 215 17.60 -20.28 -13.95
C LEU A 215 18.25 -20.82 -15.23
N SER A 216 18.93 -19.96 -15.99
CA SER A 216 19.83 -20.40 -17.06
C SER A 216 20.99 -21.23 -16.49
N ASN A 217 21.49 -22.20 -17.26
CA ASN A 217 22.59 -23.08 -16.84
C ASN A 217 23.97 -22.38 -16.93
N THR A 218 24.21 -21.41 -16.04
CA THR A 218 25.49 -20.70 -15.90
C THR A 218 26.52 -21.46 -15.06
N GLY A 219 26.12 -22.58 -14.44
CA GLY A 219 26.92 -23.36 -13.49
C GLY A 219 27.11 -22.71 -12.12
N SER A 220 26.52 -21.52 -11.88
CA SER A 220 26.59 -20.85 -10.57
C SER A 220 25.46 -19.84 -10.34
N HIS A 221 25.11 -19.64 -9.06
CA HIS A 221 24.10 -18.67 -8.63
C HIS A 221 24.54 -18.02 -7.32
N THR A 222 24.44 -16.69 -7.24
CA THR A 222 24.62 -15.97 -5.98
C THR A 222 23.36 -16.08 -5.16
N TRP A 223 23.47 -16.69 -3.99
CA TRP A 223 22.38 -16.94 -3.06
C TRP A 223 22.67 -16.26 -1.72
N PHE A 224 21.63 -15.76 -1.07
CA PHE A 224 21.69 -15.28 0.30
C PHE A 224 20.86 -16.26 1.15
N PRO A 225 21.49 -17.16 1.93
CA PRO A 225 20.76 -18.05 2.82
C PRO A 225 19.96 -17.21 3.81
N ALA A 226 18.67 -17.50 3.97
CA ALA A 226 17.90 -16.89 5.05
C ALA A 226 18.56 -17.21 6.41
N ASN A 227 18.49 -16.30 7.39
CA ASN A 227 18.87 -16.58 8.77
C ASN A 227 17.91 -17.60 9.38
N ARG A 228 18.14 -18.88 9.07
CA ARG A 228 17.43 -20.04 9.63
C ARG A 228 18.47 -21.07 10.05
N PRO A 229 19.10 -20.89 11.22
CA PRO A 229 20.20 -21.73 11.66
C PRO A 229 19.85 -23.22 11.64
N THR A 230 20.77 -24.05 11.14
CA THR A 230 20.64 -25.51 11.12
C THR A 230 21.99 -26.14 10.78
N THR A 231 22.25 -27.34 11.31
CA THR A 231 23.39 -28.19 10.91
C THR A 231 22.98 -29.26 9.89
N GLN A 232 21.72 -29.22 9.44
CA GLN A 232 21.06 -30.28 8.67
C GLN A 232 20.73 -29.82 7.24
N ALA A 233 21.39 -28.78 6.73
CA ALA A 233 21.05 -28.22 5.44
C ALA A 233 21.54 -29.10 4.28
N LEU A 234 20.73 -29.22 3.23
CA LEU A 234 21.10 -29.87 1.95
C LEU A 234 20.65 -28.99 0.79
N LEU A 235 21.48 -28.87 -0.23
CA LEU A 235 21.12 -28.25 -1.50
C LEU A 235 20.64 -29.35 -2.46
N ARG A 236 19.58 -29.07 -3.22
CA ARG A 236 19.19 -29.87 -4.38
C ARG A 236 19.20 -28.99 -5.62
N VAL A 237 19.82 -29.49 -6.68
CA VAL A 237 19.82 -28.85 -8.01
C VAL A 237 19.06 -29.76 -8.96
N VAL A 238 18.01 -29.24 -9.59
CA VAL A 238 17.24 -29.94 -10.62
C VAL A 238 17.57 -29.32 -11.97
N ALA A 239 18.07 -30.14 -12.89
CA ALA A 239 18.29 -29.76 -14.27
C ALA A 239 17.12 -30.22 -15.15
N ILE A 240 16.66 -29.32 -16.00
CA ILE A 240 15.58 -29.53 -16.97
C ILE A 240 16.18 -29.37 -18.37
N ASP A 241 16.10 -30.39 -19.21
CA ASP A 241 16.59 -30.31 -20.59
C ASP A 241 15.59 -29.62 -21.53
N ASN A 242 15.99 -29.43 -22.79
CA ASN A 242 15.16 -28.78 -23.81
C ASN A 242 13.96 -29.62 -24.28
N ALA A 243 13.83 -30.86 -23.82
CA ALA A 243 12.69 -31.75 -24.04
C ALA A 243 11.87 -32.02 -22.77
N PHE A 244 12.07 -31.23 -21.71
CA PHE A 244 11.39 -31.34 -20.41
C PHE A 244 11.70 -32.61 -19.62
N ASN A 245 12.73 -33.39 -19.96
CA ASN A 245 13.22 -34.41 -19.06
C ASN A 245 13.96 -33.75 -17.90
N THR A 246 13.88 -34.35 -16.71
CA THR A 246 14.48 -33.80 -15.50
C THR A 246 15.43 -34.79 -14.84
N ALA A 247 16.50 -34.26 -14.25
CA ALA A 247 17.36 -34.98 -13.33
C ALA A 247 17.70 -34.08 -12.15
N ALA A 248 17.96 -34.68 -10.99
CA ALA A 248 18.31 -33.95 -9.78
C ALA A 248 19.58 -34.54 -9.16
N ASP A 249 20.38 -33.68 -8.55
CA ASP A 249 21.45 -34.07 -7.64
C ASP A 249 21.34 -33.29 -6.33
N GLU A 250 21.87 -33.85 -5.27
CA GLU A 250 21.83 -33.30 -3.91
C GLU A 250 23.23 -33.22 -3.33
N SER A 251 23.44 -32.33 -2.35
CA SER A 251 24.69 -32.30 -1.59
C SER A 251 25.04 -33.69 -1.03
N ASP A 252 26.30 -34.11 -1.17
CA ASP A 252 26.78 -35.43 -0.70
C ASP A 252 26.60 -35.63 0.81
N THR A 253 26.74 -34.55 1.59
CA THR A 253 26.47 -34.52 3.04
C THR A 253 25.88 -33.17 3.47
N VAL A 254 25.41 -33.08 4.71
CA VAL A 254 24.85 -31.84 5.27
C VAL A 254 25.88 -30.72 5.38
N PHE A 255 25.45 -29.48 5.18
CA PHE A 255 26.19 -28.27 5.53
C PHE A 255 25.46 -27.49 6.63
N THR A 256 26.14 -26.49 7.19
CA THR A 256 25.61 -25.66 8.29
C THR A 256 25.22 -24.28 7.79
N ILE A 257 24.06 -23.78 8.24
CA ILE A 257 23.68 -22.36 8.17
C ILE A 257 23.75 -21.81 9.59
N GLU A 258 24.52 -20.74 9.79
CA GLU A 258 24.64 -20.01 11.05
C GLU A 258 23.94 -18.65 10.97
N SER A 259 23.51 -18.11 12.11
CA SER A 259 23.00 -16.74 12.16
C SER A 259 24.10 -15.72 11.85
N PRO A 260 23.76 -14.62 11.14
CA PRO A 260 24.66 -13.48 11.04
C PRO A 260 24.93 -12.87 12.42
N PRO A 261 26.12 -12.30 12.64
CA PRO A 261 26.40 -11.53 13.86
C PRO A 261 25.63 -10.22 13.84
N GLY A 262 25.04 -9.82 14.96
CA GLY A 262 24.30 -8.57 15.10
C GLY A 262 23.01 -8.75 15.88
N GLY A 263 22.21 -7.69 15.97
CA GLY A 263 20.98 -7.68 16.74
C GLY A 263 21.19 -7.36 18.21
N ILE A 264 20.26 -6.59 18.78
CA ILE A 264 20.11 -6.47 20.23
C ILE A 264 19.40 -7.73 20.76
N ALA A 265 18.31 -8.13 20.10
CA ALA A 265 17.66 -9.42 20.28
C ALA A 265 18.18 -10.43 19.24
N PRO A 266 18.55 -11.66 19.61
CA PRO A 266 19.10 -12.65 18.70
C PRO A 266 17.99 -13.39 17.93
N THR A 267 17.14 -12.64 17.23
CA THR A 267 16.07 -13.21 16.38
C THR A 267 16.63 -13.82 15.10
N THR A 268 15.82 -14.69 14.50
CA THR A 268 16.03 -15.29 13.18
C THR A 268 14.78 -15.10 12.34
N LEU A 269 14.83 -15.47 11.05
CA LEU A 269 13.65 -15.37 10.19
C LEU A 269 12.48 -16.25 10.69
N ARG A 270 12.76 -17.27 11.52
CA ARG A 270 11.69 -18.09 12.13
C ARG A 270 10.81 -17.29 13.08
N ASP A 271 11.35 -16.30 13.78
CA ASP A 271 10.60 -15.48 14.74
C ASP A 271 9.56 -14.57 14.06
N PHE A 272 9.71 -14.35 12.74
CA PHE A 272 8.83 -13.50 11.93
C PHE A 272 8.04 -14.28 10.88
N ASP A 273 8.04 -15.62 10.94
CA ASP A 273 7.25 -16.46 10.05
C ASP A 273 5.76 -16.12 10.14
N GLN A 274 5.08 -16.12 8.99
CA GLN A 274 3.65 -15.88 8.89
C GLN A 274 3.02 -16.77 7.80
N PRO A 275 1.79 -17.29 8.02
CA PRO A 275 1.10 -18.12 7.04
C PRO A 275 0.53 -17.30 5.87
N GLY A 276 0.01 -17.99 4.85
CA GLY A 276 -0.40 -17.44 3.56
C GLY A 276 0.59 -17.81 2.45
N SER A 277 0.47 -17.17 1.28
CA SER A 277 1.40 -17.37 0.18
C SER A 277 2.82 -17.00 0.58
N GLN A 278 3.74 -17.92 0.36
CA GLN A 278 5.16 -17.77 0.62
C GLN A 278 5.90 -17.32 -0.66
N PRO A 279 7.15 -16.84 -0.55
CA PRO A 279 7.95 -16.51 -1.72
C PRO A 279 7.99 -17.66 -2.73
N LEU A 280 7.83 -17.32 -4.01
CA LEU A 280 7.75 -18.22 -5.17
C LEU A 280 6.44 -19.05 -5.28
N GLU A 281 5.43 -18.82 -4.44
CA GLU A 281 4.11 -19.48 -4.56
C GLU A 281 3.06 -18.66 -5.33
N ALA A 282 3.24 -17.35 -5.45
CA ALA A 282 2.23 -16.44 -6.04
C ALA A 282 2.24 -16.36 -7.58
N GLY A 283 3.08 -17.16 -8.25
CA GLY A 283 3.37 -16.97 -9.67
C GLY A 283 3.97 -15.60 -9.96
N ILE A 284 3.88 -15.13 -11.20
CA ILE A 284 4.43 -13.83 -11.61
C ILE A 284 3.39 -12.75 -11.35
N LEU A 285 3.74 -11.76 -10.52
CA LEU A 285 2.97 -10.51 -10.40
C LEU A 285 3.40 -9.56 -11.51
N ASN A 286 2.44 -8.91 -12.16
CA ASN A 286 2.71 -7.94 -13.23
C ASN A 286 2.96 -6.55 -12.67
N PRO A 287 3.81 -5.74 -13.34
CA PRO A 287 4.01 -4.36 -12.92
C PRO A 287 2.71 -3.56 -13.21
N PRO A 288 2.41 -2.52 -12.43
CA PRO A 288 1.13 -1.81 -12.52
C PRO A 288 0.89 -1.15 -13.90
N GLU A 289 1.94 -0.88 -14.67
CA GLU A 289 1.86 -0.39 -16.06
C GLU A 289 1.13 -1.36 -16.98
N ALA A 290 1.15 -2.67 -16.69
CA ALA A 290 0.37 -3.66 -17.45
C ALA A 290 -1.14 -3.41 -17.31
N CYS A 291 -1.59 -2.96 -16.13
CA CYS A 291 -2.98 -2.62 -15.88
C CYS A 291 -3.35 -1.25 -16.48
N ALA A 292 -2.41 -0.30 -16.47
CA ALA A 292 -2.60 1.08 -16.95
C ALA A 292 -3.02 1.18 -18.41
N VAL A 293 -2.74 0.16 -19.23
CA VAL A 293 -3.15 0.10 -20.65
C VAL A 293 -4.66 0.26 -20.79
N CYS A 294 -5.44 -0.36 -19.88
CA CYS A 294 -6.90 -0.32 -19.90
C CYS A 294 -7.49 0.48 -18.74
N HIS A 295 -6.78 0.56 -17.61
CA HIS A 295 -7.26 1.17 -16.35
C HIS A 295 -6.61 2.53 -16.04
N GLY A 296 -6.01 3.18 -17.04
CA GLY A 296 -5.44 4.53 -16.92
C GLY A 296 -5.50 5.36 -18.21
N ASN A 297 -5.16 6.64 -18.07
CA ASN A 297 -5.07 7.65 -19.13
C ASN A 297 -6.35 7.88 -19.96
N TYR A 298 -7.54 7.67 -19.39
CA TYR A 298 -8.83 7.93 -20.02
C TYR A 298 -9.72 8.93 -19.27
N ASP A 299 -9.69 8.94 -17.94
CA ASP A 299 -10.46 9.87 -17.13
C ASP A 299 -9.79 10.06 -15.76
N PRO A 300 -9.02 11.14 -15.56
CA PRO A 300 -8.22 11.32 -14.36
C PRO A 300 -9.03 11.42 -13.07
N ASP A 301 -10.32 11.76 -13.15
CA ASP A 301 -11.17 11.97 -11.97
C ASP A 301 -11.71 10.66 -11.41
N VAL A 302 -11.72 9.57 -12.21
CA VAL A 302 -12.31 8.28 -11.80
C VAL A 302 -11.44 7.07 -12.12
N GLU A 303 -10.41 7.20 -12.96
CA GLU A 303 -9.62 6.05 -13.38
C GLU A 303 -8.78 5.47 -12.23
N PRO A 304 -8.67 4.13 -12.12
CA PRO A 304 -7.93 3.50 -11.02
C PRO A 304 -6.44 3.86 -10.99
N PHE A 305 -5.75 3.81 -12.14
CA PHE A 305 -4.29 3.88 -12.17
C PHE A 305 -3.73 5.21 -11.64
N ARG A 306 -4.25 6.35 -12.12
CA ARG A 306 -3.79 7.66 -11.65
C ARG A 306 -4.12 7.90 -10.18
N ASN A 307 -5.34 7.54 -9.75
CA ASN A 307 -5.76 7.75 -8.37
C ASN A 307 -4.92 6.91 -7.40
N TRP A 308 -4.65 5.65 -7.73
CA TRP A 308 -3.75 4.77 -6.97
C TRP A 308 -2.34 5.33 -6.90
N ARG A 309 -1.77 5.82 -8.01
CA ARG A 309 -0.41 6.40 -8.04
C ARG A 309 -0.22 7.57 -7.07
N GLY A 310 -1.28 8.33 -6.79
CA GLY A 310 -1.24 9.43 -5.82
C GLY A 310 -1.34 9.00 -4.35
N SER A 311 -1.58 7.72 -4.08
CA SER A 311 -1.75 7.18 -2.73
C SER A 311 -0.44 6.71 -2.12
N MET A 312 -0.36 6.63 -0.79
CA MET A 312 0.80 6.02 -0.13
C MET A 312 0.91 4.51 -0.38
N MET A 313 -0.15 3.83 -0.85
CA MET A 313 -0.04 2.42 -1.26
C MET A 313 0.92 2.24 -2.43
N ALA A 314 0.81 3.09 -3.47
CA ALA A 314 1.73 3.08 -4.59
C ALA A 314 3.16 3.50 -4.21
N GLN A 315 3.29 4.28 -3.13
CA GLN A 315 4.57 4.84 -2.68
C GLN A 315 5.19 4.09 -1.50
N ALA A 316 4.56 3.01 -1.03
CA ALA A 316 4.93 2.32 0.20
C ALA A 316 6.40 1.83 0.22
N SER A 317 6.94 1.51 -0.95
CA SER A 317 8.32 1.06 -1.16
C SER A 317 9.35 2.20 -1.23
N LEU A 318 8.91 3.42 -1.55
CA LEU A 318 9.78 4.59 -1.75
C LEU A 318 9.91 5.45 -0.49
N ASP A 319 9.04 5.24 0.49
CA ASP A 319 8.98 6.01 1.74
C ASP A 319 10.33 5.98 2.51
N PRO A 320 11.06 7.10 2.62
CA PRO A 320 12.32 7.17 3.37
C PRO A 320 12.14 7.05 4.89
N LEU A 321 10.99 7.41 5.45
CA LEU A 321 10.69 7.25 6.88
C LEU A 321 10.55 5.76 7.22
N PHE A 322 9.84 5.03 6.37
CA PHE A 322 9.77 3.56 6.42
C PHE A 322 11.16 2.93 6.34
N LYS A 323 11.98 3.32 5.35
CA LYS A 323 13.34 2.76 5.18
C LYS A 323 14.21 3.00 6.40
N ALA A 324 14.17 4.21 6.97
CA ALA A 324 14.92 4.54 8.19
C ALA A 324 14.47 3.72 9.41
N ASN A 325 13.16 3.50 9.56
CA ASN A 325 12.62 2.66 10.63
C ASN A 325 13.00 1.18 10.45
N MET A 326 12.92 0.66 9.23
CA MET A 326 13.30 -0.73 8.93
C MET A 326 14.78 -1.00 9.23
N VAL A 327 15.67 -0.02 9.06
CA VAL A 327 17.07 -0.13 9.48
C VAL A 327 17.19 -0.29 10.99
N ILE A 328 16.49 0.53 11.78
CA ILE A 328 16.47 0.37 13.24
C ILE A 328 15.88 -1.00 13.62
N ALA A 329 14.79 -1.40 12.97
CA ALA A 329 14.14 -2.68 13.24
C ALA A 329 15.11 -3.87 13.03
N ASN A 330 15.77 -3.95 11.87
CA ASN A 330 16.76 -5.01 11.60
C ASN A 330 18.02 -4.91 12.49
N GLN A 331 18.38 -3.70 12.95
CA GLN A 331 19.48 -3.51 13.91
C GLN A 331 19.09 -4.04 15.30
N ASP A 332 17.86 -3.81 15.72
CA ASP A 332 17.33 -4.20 17.02
C ASP A 332 17.04 -5.71 17.07
N ALA A 333 16.36 -6.24 16.06
CA ALA A 333 15.99 -7.64 15.93
C ALA A 333 16.24 -8.09 14.47
N PRO A 334 17.35 -8.79 14.17
CA PRO A 334 17.65 -9.27 12.83
C PRO A 334 16.48 -10.04 12.22
N ASP A 335 16.29 -9.86 10.92
CA ASP A 335 15.22 -10.46 10.12
C ASP A 335 13.81 -9.91 10.35
N SER A 336 13.61 -8.97 11.29
CA SER A 336 12.30 -8.33 11.50
C SER A 336 11.81 -7.55 10.30
N GLY A 337 12.73 -7.10 9.44
CA GLY A 337 12.40 -6.43 8.19
C GLY A 337 11.57 -7.29 7.23
N ASP A 338 11.54 -8.62 7.37
CA ASP A 338 10.70 -9.47 6.51
C ASP A 338 9.22 -9.14 6.66
N LEU A 339 8.76 -8.90 7.91
CA LEU A 339 7.40 -8.43 8.20
C LEU A 339 7.10 -7.10 7.48
N CYS A 340 8.08 -6.21 7.42
CA CYS A 340 7.97 -4.91 6.78
C CYS A 340 7.88 -5.04 5.25
N LEU A 341 8.79 -5.81 4.65
CA LEU A 341 8.88 -6.01 3.20
C LEU A 341 7.65 -6.74 2.64
N ARG A 342 7.04 -7.62 3.42
CA ARG A 342 5.81 -8.33 3.07
C ARG A 342 4.66 -7.36 2.73
N CYS A 343 4.51 -6.27 3.48
CA CYS A 343 3.45 -5.29 3.24
C CYS A 343 3.91 -4.14 2.31
N HIS A 344 5.15 -3.69 2.40
CA HIS A 344 5.63 -2.49 1.69
C HIS A 344 6.26 -2.77 0.32
N LEU A 345 6.84 -3.97 0.11
CA LEU A 345 7.42 -4.43 -1.15
C LEU A 345 6.92 -5.84 -1.53
N PRO A 346 5.59 -6.07 -1.54
CA PRO A 346 5.00 -7.41 -1.63
C PRO A 346 5.38 -8.12 -2.92
N ARG A 347 5.54 -7.39 -4.03
CA ARG A 347 5.95 -7.96 -5.33
C ARG A 347 7.33 -8.62 -5.25
N GLY A 348 8.32 -7.91 -4.71
CA GLY A 348 9.67 -8.45 -4.59
C GLY A 348 9.76 -9.55 -3.53
N TRP A 349 9.04 -9.39 -2.41
CA TRP A 349 8.92 -10.41 -1.37
C TRP A 349 8.35 -11.72 -1.92
N LEU A 350 7.21 -11.66 -2.62
CA LEU A 350 6.57 -12.82 -3.26
C LEU A 350 7.44 -13.46 -4.36
N GLN A 351 8.37 -12.71 -4.95
CA GLN A 351 9.32 -13.22 -5.94
C GLN A 351 10.67 -13.66 -5.34
N GLY A 352 10.76 -13.82 -4.01
CA GLY A 352 11.94 -14.38 -3.34
C GLY A 352 13.10 -13.41 -3.15
N ARG A 353 12.86 -12.09 -3.20
CA ARG A 353 13.89 -11.05 -3.09
C ARG A 353 13.90 -10.32 -1.74
N SER A 354 13.35 -10.92 -0.69
CA SER A 354 13.35 -10.36 0.67
C SER A 354 14.52 -10.80 1.55
N VAL A 355 15.52 -11.52 1.01
CA VAL A 355 16.70 -11.95 1.78
C VAL A 355 17.97 -11.37 1.15
N PRO A 356 18.74 -10.52 1.86
CA PRO A 356 18.52 -10.07 3.23
C PRO A 356 17.25 -9.22 3.41
N THR A 357 16.71 -9.22 4.64
CA THR A 357 15.46 -8.53 5.03
C THR A 357 15.57 -7.02 5.12
N ASP A 358 16.62 -6.44 4.54
CA ASP A 358 16.85 -5.00 4.40
C ASP A 358 16.36 -4.45 3.06
N GLY A 359 15.84 -5.32 2.18
CA GLY A 359 15.36 -4.97 0.85
C GLY A 359 16.48 -4.75 -0.18
N SER A 360 17.74 -5.07 0.14
CA SER A 360 18.89 -4.87 -0.75
C SER A 360 18.85 -5.71 -2.04
N GLN A 361 18.03 -6.76 -2.08
CA GLN A 361 17.82 -7.59 -3.29
C GLN A 361 16.64 -7.14 -4.15
N MET A 362 15.90 -6.10 -3.74
CA MET A 362 14.74 -5.62 -4.49
C MET A 362 15.18 -5.00 -5.82
N LEU A 363 14.42 -5.26 -6.88
CA LEU A 363 14.62 -4.65 -8.19
C LEU A 363 13.86 -3.32 -8.25
N SER A 364 14.24 -2.42 -9.16
CA SER A 364 13.46 -1.19 -9.40
C SER A 364 12.01 -1.47 -9.80
N THR A 365 11.73 -2.63 -10.42
CA THR A 365 10.37 -3.05 -10.77
C THR A 365 9.57 -3.55 -9.56
N ASP A 366 10.21 -3.79 -8.41
CA ASP A 366 9.56 -4.12 -7.15
C ASP A 366 9.12 -2.88 -6.37
N GLU A 367 9.68 -1.72 -6.70
CA GLU A 367 9.42 -0.43 -6.04
C GLU A 367 8.12 0.23 -6.52
N SER A 368 7.04 -0.56 -6.60
CA SER A 368 5.67 -0.10 -6.91
C SER A 368 4.72 -0.18 -5.72
N GLY A 369 5.25 -0.39 -4.52
CA GLY A 369 4.47 -0.56 -3.29
C GLY A 369 3.41 -1.65 -3.38
N VAL A 370 2.23 -1.36 -2.83
CA VAL A 370 1.04 -2.22 -2.89
C VAL A 370 0.32 -1.97 -4.22
N ALA A 371 0.62 -2.79 -5.23
CA ALA A 371 0.17 -2.62 -6.61
C ALA A 371 -1.09 -3.45 -6.96
N CYS A 372 -1.67 -3.16 -8.13
CA CYS A 372 -2.94 -3.72 -8.60
C CYS A 372 -3.01 -5.25 -8.53
N ASP A 373 -1.98 -5.93 -9.02
CA ASP A 373 -1.93 -7.39 -9.09
C ASP A 373 -1.86 -8.04 -7.69
N LEU A 374 -1.38 -7.33 -6.66
CA LEU A 374 -1.44 -7.85 -5.29
C LEU A 374 -2.90 -7.93 -4.83
N CYS A 375 -3.58 -6.77 -4.74
CA CYS A 375 -4.93 -6.67 -4.20
C CYS A 375 -5.92 -7.48 -5.04
N HIS A 376 -5.89 -7.34 -6.37
CA HIS A 376 -6.82 -8.03 -7.26
C HIS A 376 -6.53 -9.52 -7.45
N ARG A 377 -5.50 -10.07 -6.80
CA ARG A 377 -5.27 -11.53 -6.78
C ARG A 377 -5.39 -12.10 -5.37
N LEU A 378 -5.78 -11.30 -4.38
CA LEU A 378 -6.04 -11.78 -3.04
C LEU A 378 -7.18 -12.81 -3.06
N VAL A 379 -6.90 -13.97 -2.50
CA VAL A 379 -7.88 -15.02 -2.19
C VAL A 379 -8.29 -14.83 -0.74
N ASP A 380 -9.58 -15.00 -0.48
CA ASP A 380 -10.12 -14.98 0.87
C ASP A 380 -9.52 -16.15 1.67
N PRO A 381 -8.78 -15.89 2.77
CA PRO A 381 -8.22 -16.97 3.58
C PRO A 381 -9.31 -17.75 4.35
N ILE A 382 -10.53 -17.21 4.47
CA ILE A 382 -11.66 -17.83 5.17
C ILE A 382 -12.68 -18.28 4.12
N PHE A 383 -12.44 -19.44 3.52
CA PHE A 383 -13.26 -19.96 2.41
C PHE A 383 -14.71 -20.29 2.81
N ASP A 384 -15.67 -19.65 2.16
CA ASP A 384 -17.08 -20.02 2.10
C ASP A 384 -17.43 -20.60 0.71
N PRO A 385 -17.77 -21.90 0.60
CA PRO A 385 -18.08 -22.53 -0.68
C PRO A 385 -19.38 -22.02 -1.34
N VAL A 386 -20.19 -21.21 -0.66
CA VAL A 386 -21.40 -20.61 -1.21
C VAL A 386 -21.10 -19.29 -1.91
N GLU A 387 -20.22 -18.47 -1.33
CA GLU A 387 -20.00 -17.08 -1.74
C GLU A 387 -18.67 -16.88 -2.47
N ASN A 388 -17.60 -17.61 -2.10
CA ASN A 388 -16.29 -17.49 -2.73
C ASN A 388 -16.20 -18.26 -4.08
N PRO A 389 -15.32 -17.82 -5.00
CA PRO A 389 -14.95 -18.59 -6.18
C PRO A 389 -14.54 -20.03 -5.85
N ALA A 390 -14.97 -21.00 -6.66
CA ALA A 390 -14.64 -22.41 -6.43
C ALA A 390 -13.13 -22.69 -6.55
N GLU A 391 -12.42 -21.89 -7.33
CA GLU A 391 -10.98 -21.95 -7.51
C GLU A 391 -10.20 -21.66 -6.20
N ASP A 392 -10.81 -20.92 -5.26
CA ASP A 392 -10.13 -20.51 -4.02
C ASP A 392 -9.81 -21.72 -3.13
N GLU A 393 -10.65 -22.78 -3.11
CA GLU A 393 -10.41 -24.00 -2.32
C GLU A 393 -9.11 -24.71 -2.76
N ASP A 394 -8.91 -24.88 -4.07
CA ASP A 394 -7.72 -25.52 -4.61
C ASP A 394 -6.47 -24.69 -4.36
N ILE A 395 -6.57 -23.35 -4.44
CA ILE A 395 -5.46 -22.44 -4.16
C ILE A 395 -5.05 -22.53 -2.69
N LEU A 396 -6.01 -22.49 -1.76
CA LEU A 396 -5.74 -22.58 -0.32
C LEU A 396 -5.14 -23.94 0.07
N ASN A 397 -5.65 -25.03 -0.52
CA ASN A 397 -5.14 -26.38 -0.27
C ASN A 397 -3.71 -26.61 -0.81
N ALA A 398 -3.25 -25.78 -1.75
CA ALA A 398 -1.93 -25.87 -2.35
C ALA A 398 -0.82 -25.15 -1.54
N LEU A 399 -1.17 -24.30 -0.58
CA LEU A 399 -0.20 -23.53 0.21
C LEU A 399 0.68 -24.44 1.08
N ILE A 400 2.00 -24.19 1.09
CA ILE A 400 2.90 -24.89 2.03
C ILE A 400 2.68 -24.45 3.49
N PHE A 401 2.13 -23.24 3.69
CA PHE A 401 1.85 -22.68 5.00
C PHE A 401 0.48 -22.00 5.00
N PRO A 402 -0.62 -22.76 5.08
CA PRO A 402 -1.96 -22.22 4.94
C PRO A 402 -2.32 -21.29 6.10
N THR A 403 -3.10 -20.25 5.79
CA THR A 403 -3.74 -19.37 6.78
C THR A 403 -5.26 -19.60 6.75
N PHE A 404 -5.90 -19.41 7.90
CA PHE A 404 -7.36 -19.40 8.06
C PHE A 404 -7.83 -18.12 8.77
N ASP A 405 -6.98 -17.10 8.70
CA ASP A 405 -7.12 -15.80 9.32
C ASP A 405 -6.38 -14.75 8.46
N PHE A 406 -6.53 -13.47 8.78
CA PHE A 406 -5.86 -12.37 8.11
C PHE A 406 -5.26 -11.38 9.12
N GLY A 407 -4.44 -10.44 8.64
CA GLY A 407 -3.58 -9.58 9.46
C GLY A 407 -2.12 -9.93 9.27
N ASN A 408 -1.19 -9.10 9.74
CA ASN A 408 0.28 -9.34 9.62
C ASN A 408 0.77 -9.66 8.20
N GLY A 409 0.07 -9.17 7.18
CA GLY A 409 0.33 -9.48 5.77
C GLY A 409 0.03 -10.92 5.37
N MET A 410 -0.76 -11.69 6.14
CA MET A 410 -1.16 -13.09 5.87
C MET A 410 -2.09 -13.21 4.65
N TYR A 411 -1.65 -12.73 3.50
CA TYR A 411 -2.38 -12.83 2.24
C TYR A 411 -2.17 -14.19 1.56
N THR A 412 -3.20 -14.64 0.85
CA THR A 412 -3.11 -15.70 -0.15
C THR A 412 -3.26 -15.06 -1.53
N ILE A 413 -2.36 -15.39 -2.46
CA ILE A 413 -2.36 -14.88 -3.82
C ILE A 413 -2.72 -15.99 -4.78
N ASP A 414 -3.70 -15.73 -5.64
CA ASP A 414 -4.01 -16.61 -6.77
C ASP A 414 -2.80 -16.68 -7.72
N PRO A 415 -2.18 -17.85 -7.93
CA PRO A 415 -0.98 -18.00 -8.75
C PRO A 415 -1.25 -18.01 -10.25
N THR A 416 -2.51 -18.18 -10.68
CA THR A 416 -2.91 -18.30 -12.09
C THR A 416 -3.01 -16.95 -12.81
N GLY A 417 -3.13 -15.87 -12.04
CA GLY A 417 -3.34 -14.53 -12.57
C GLY A 417 -4.79 -14.19 -12.85
N ALA A 418 -5.79 -14.94 -12.36
CA ALA A 418 -7.17 -14.46 -12.42
C ALA A 418 -7.36 -13.23 -11.51
N ARG A 419 -8.08 -12.21 -12.01
CA ARG A 419 -8.31 -10.96 -11.27
C ARG A 419 -9.65 -11.02 -10.56
N ARG A 420 -9.67 -10.71 -9.27
CA ARG A 420 -10.85 -10.66 -8.43
C ARG A 420 -11.36 -9.23 -8.28
N GLY A 421 -12.66 -9.11 -8.15
CA GLY A 421 -13.30 -7.83 -7.93
C GLY A 421 -14.81 -7.96 -7.68
N PRO A 422 -15.48 -6.83 -7.43
CA PRO A 422 -16.88 -6.86 -7.00
C PRO A 422 -17.87 -7.07 -8.15
N PHE A 423 -17.49 -6.98 -9.43
CA PHE A 423 -18.47 -6.86 -10.52
C PHE A 423 -18.57 -8.11 -11.40
N ILE A 424 -19.80 -8.58 -11.62
CA ILE A 424 -20.10 -9.73 -12.50
C ILE A 424 -20.16 -9.38 -13.98
N ASP A 425 -20.43 -8.11 -14.31
CA ASP A 425 -20.66 -7.60 -15.67
C ASP A 425 -19.46 -6.79 -16.19
N ALA A 426 -18.26 -7.05 -15.68
CA ALA A 426 -17.04 -6.40 -16.15
C ALA A 426 -16.72 -6.79 -17.61
N THR A 427 -16.20 -5.83 -18.39
CA THR A 427 -15.67 -6.10 -19.73
C THR A 427 -14.26 -6.66 -19.61
N THR A 428 -14.03 -7.88 -20.08
CA THR A 428 -12.79 -8.63 -19.78
C THR A 428 -11.77 -8.53 -20.92
N GLY A 429 -10.54 -8.13 -20.59
CA GLY A 429 -9.33 -8.38 -21.40
C GLY A 429 -8.42 -9.46 -20.79
N HIS A 430 -8.81 -10.03 -19.65
CA HIS A 430 -8.10 -11.05 -18.88
C HIS A 430 -9.13 -11.83 -18.03
N PRO A 431 -8.80 -13.03 -17.50
CA PRO A 431 -9.70 -13.78 -16.62
C PRO A 431 -10.14 -12.95 -15.40
N ILE A 432 -11.41 -13.08 -15.04
CA ILE A 432 -12.03 -12.39 -13.89
C ILE A 432 -12.83 -13.37 -13.04
N LEU A 433 -12.80 -13.15 -11.71
CA LEU A 433 -13.61 -13.85 -10.72
C LEU A 433 -14.34 -12.82 -9.85
N VAL A 434 -15.62 -13.05 -9.58
CA VAL A 434 -16.37 -12.20 -8.64
C VAL A 434 -16.01 -12.64 -7.22
N SER A 435 -15.61 -11.70 -6.37
CA SER A 435 -15.14 -12.01 -5.01
C SER A 435 -15.86 -11.15 -3.97
N PRO A 436 -16.60 -11.76 -3.02
CA PRO A 436 -17.18 -11.05 -1.87
C PRO A 436 -16.12 -10.37 -1.01
N PHE A 437 -14.97 -11.02 -0.80
CA PHE A 437 -13.82 -10.47 -0.08
C PHE A 437 -13.39 -9.07 -0.58
N HIS A 438 -13.53 -8.81 -1.88
CA HIS A 438 -13.23 -7.49 -2.47
C HIS A 438 -14.26 -6.40 -2.16
N ARG A 439 -15.32 -6.71 -1.42
CA ARG A 439 -16.34 -5.80 -0.89
C ARG A 439 -16.29 -5.70 0.64
N GLU A 440 -15.37 -6.40 1.28
CA GLU A 440 -15.29 -6.50 2.73
C GLU A 440 -14.06 -5.78 3.26
N ALA A 441 -14.19 -5.16 4.44
CA ALA A 441 -13.07 -4.53 5.12
C ALA A 441 -11.94 -5.50 5.47
N ALA A 442 -12.23 -6.81 5.56
CA ALA A 442 -11.25 -7.87 5.83
C ALA A 442 -10.10 -7.89 4.81
N LEU A 443 -10.36 -7.50 3.56
CA LEU A 443 -9.32 -7.32 2.55
C LEU A 443 -8.25 -6.32 3.01
N CYS A 444 -8.67 -5.18 3.57
CA CYS A 444 -7.77 -4.18 4.15
C CYS A 444 -7.13 -4.69 5.46
N GLY A 445 -7.88 -5.45 6.26
CA GLY A 445 -7.43 -6.07 7.51
C GLY A 445 -6.18 -6.94 7.34
N THR A 446 -6.01 -7.57 6.17
CA THR A 446 -4.80 -8.32 5.79
C THR A 446 -3.49 -7.57 6.10
N CYS A 447 -3.45 -6.26 5.87
CA CYS A 447 -2.26 -5.43 6.13
C CYS A 447 -2.48 -4.39 7.24
N HIS A 448 -3.72 -4.13 7.66
CA HIS A 448 -4.08 -3.08 8.63
C HIS A 448 -4.56 -3.60 9.99
N ASP A 449 -4.26 -4.86 10.30
CA ASP A 449 -4.23 -5.41 11.65
C ASP A 449 -2.85 -6.04 11.90
N VAL A 450 -1.97 -5.31 12.59
CA VAL A 450 -0.53 -5.59 12.59
C VAL A 450 -0.05 -5.84 14.01
N SER A 451 0.69 -6.92 14.17
CA SER A 451 1.25 -7.37 15.43
C SER A 451 2.67 -7.86 15.25
N ASN A 452 3.47 -7.75 16.29
CA ASN A 452 4.82 -8.28 16.30
C ASN A 452 4.79 -9.77 16.70
N PRO A 453 5.10 -10.72 15.79
CA PRO A 453 5.03 -12.15 16.09
C PRO A 453 6.11 -12.65 17.05
N ALA A 454 7.14 -11.86 17.35
CA ALA A 454 8.17 -12.23 18.31
C ALA A 454 7.66 -12.21 19.76
N PHE A 455 6.44 -11.71 20.01
CA PHE A 455 5.84 -11.60 21.34
C PHE A 455 4.41 -12.15 21.38
N GLU A 456 4.12 -12.97 22.38
CA GLU A 456 2.79 -13.54 22.64
C GLU A 456 2.24 -13.07 23.99
N LYS A 457 0.92 -12.90 24.07
CA LYS A 457 0.20 -12.58 25.31
C LYS A 457 0.22 -13.78 26.25
N ASP A 458 0.77 -13.61 27.45
CA ASP A 458 0.79 -14.63 28.49
C ASP A 458 -0.56 -14.75 29.22
N GLY A 459 -0.68 -15.72 30.13
CA GLY A 459 -1.90 -15.93 30.93
C GLY A 459 -2.25 -14.80 31.91
N ASN A 460 -1.36 -13.81 32.07
CA ASN A 460 -1.59 -12.60 32.87
C ASN A 460 -1.90 -11.38 32.00
N GLY A 461 -2.02 -11.55 30.68
CA GLY A 461 -2.27 -10.46 29.73
C GLY A 461 -1.02 -9.65 29.35
N SER A 462 0.18 -10.06 29.76
CA SER A 462 1.44 -9.37 29.43
C SER A 462 2.06 -9.97 28.17
N TYR A 463 2.61 -9.14 27.28
CA TYR A 463 3.30 -9.61 26.08
C TYR A 463 4.75 -9.95 26.40
N VAL A 464 5.08 -11.24 26.27
CA VAL A 464 6.41 -11.78 26.58
C VAL A 464 7.10 -12.26 25.30
N PRO A 465 8.42 -12.14 25.19
CA PRO A 465 9.14 -12.63 24.03
C PRO A 465 9.04 -14.16 23.93
N ASN A 466 8.88 -14.65 22.71
CA ASN A 466 8.88 -16.08 22.41
C ASN A 466 10.29 -16.67 22.61
N ALA A 467 10.41 -18.00 22.53
CA ALA A 467 11.73 -18.61 22.40
C ALA A 467 12.32 -18.21 21.03
N PHE A 468 13.49 -17.58 21.02
CA PHE A 468 14.15 -17.20 19.77
C PHE A 468 14.43 -18.41 18.87
N ASP A 469 14.50 -18.15 17.56
CA ASP A 469 14.63 -19.15 16.51
C ASP A 469 13.44 -20.11 16.43
N THR A 470 12.26 -19.65 16.85
CA THR A 470 11.00 -20.41 16.71
C THR A 470 9.86 -19.51 16.25
N PRO A 471 8.97 -20.01 15.39
CA PRO A 471 7.76 -19.26 15.03
C PRO A 471 6.83 -19.11 16.24
N ALA A 472 5.98 -18.09 16.18
CA ALA A 472 4.88 -17.94 17.13
C ALA A 472 4.02 -19.22 17.18
N SER A 473 3.45 -19.50 18.35
CA SER A 473 2.54 -20.63 18.54
C SER A 473 1.14 -20.34 18.01
N SER A 474 0.78 -19.06 17.90
CA SER A 474 -0.44 -18.53 17.30
C SER A 474 -0.11 -17.38 16.35
N PHE A 475 -0.82 -17.31 15.21
CA PHE A 475 -0.68 -16.22 14.23
C PHE A 475 -1.82 -15.20 14.29
N SER A 476 -2.78 -15.38 15.20
CA SER A 476 -3.86 -14.41 15.40
C SER A 476 -3.29 -13.08 15.90
N ALA A 477 -3.64 -11.99 15.21
CA ALA A 477 -3.21 -10.65 15.58
C ALA A 477 -3.54 -10.30 17.04
N HIS A 478 -4.65 -10.81 17.58
CA HIS A 478 -5.10 -10.49 18.94
C HIS A 478 -4.31 -11.23 20.05
N THR A 479 -3.60 -12.29 19.69
CA THR A 479 -2.70 -13.03 20.59
C THR A 479 -1.27 -12.49 20.60
N LEU A 480 -0.88 -11.85 19.50
CA LEU A 480 0.43 -11.26 19.30
C LEU A 480 0.46 -9.81 19.81
N LEU A 481 1.65 -9.27 20.05
CA LEU A 481 1.80 -7.90 20.54
C LEU A 481 1.23 -6.88 19.53
N PRO A 482 0.25 -6.03 19.93
CA PRO A 482 -0.29 -4.98 19.07
C PRO A 482 0.77 -3.98 18.61
N VAL A 483 0.76 -3.75 17.30
CA VAL A 483 1.47 -2.63 16.66
C VAL A 483 0.43 -1.67 16.10
N GLU A 484 -0.50 -2.18 15.29
CA GLU A 484 -1.62 -1.43 14.73
C GLU A 484 -2.91 -2.25 14.87
N ARG A 485 -4.01 -1.57 15.17
CA ARG A 485 -5.34 -2.19 15.33
C ARG A 485 -6.40 -1.55 14.46
N THR A 486 -6.01 -0.86 13.39
CA THR A 486 -6.93 -0.09 12.54
C THR A 486 -8.17 -0.89 12.11
N TYR A 487 -7.97 -2.12 11.63
CA TYR A 487 -9.07 -3.01 11.26
C TYR A 487 -9.92 -3.41 12.47
N SER A 488 -9.29 -3.87 13.56
CA SER A 488 -10.01 -4.27 14.78
C SER A 488 -10.80 -3.14 15.42
N GLU A 489 -10.22 -1.93 15.48
CA GLU A 489 -10.88 -0.70 15.95
C GLU A 489 -12.15 -0.42 15.12
N TRP A 490 -12.10 -0.63 13.79
CA TRP A 490 -13.26 -0.53 12.92
C TRP A 490 -14.26 -1.67 13.08
N PHE A 491 -13.78 -2.90 13.20
CA PHE A 491 -14.60 -4.10 13.29
C PHE A 491 -15.54 -4.06 14.51
N TYR A 492 -15.06 -3.50 15.62
CA TYR A 492 -15.83 -3.32 16.86
C TYR A 492 -16.49 -1.92 16.99
N SER A 493 -16.67 -1.22 15.88
CA SER A 493 -17.37 0.08 15.84
C SER A 493 -18.77 -0.04 15.24
N ASP A 494 -19.58 1.02 15.37
CA ASP A 494 -20.90 1.12 14.72
C ASP A 494 -20.82 1.13 13.19
N TYR A 495 -19.63 1.35 12.60
CA TYR A 495 -19.43 1.30 11.15
C TYR A 495 -19.55 -0.12 10.62
N ASN A 496 -19.20 -1.14 11.41
CA ASN A 496 -19.33 -2.55 11.00
C ASN A 496 -20.74 -3.10 11.34
N THR A 497 -21.77 -2.42 10.82
CA THR A 497 -23.17 -2.85 10.94
C THR A 497 -23.83 -2.86 9.56
N PRO A 498 -24.89 -3.65 9.33
CA PRO A 498 -25.61 -3.64 8.04
C PRO A 498 -26.14 -2.26 7.65
N GLU A 499 -26.49 -1.42 8.63
CA GLU A 499 -26.94 -0.05 8.43
C GLU A 499 -25.78 0.92 8.14
N GLY A 500 -24.61 0.68 8.74
CA GLY A 500 -23.47 1.59 8.70
C GLY A 500 -23.73 2.93 9.41
N VAL A 501 -22.84 3.90 9.19
CA VAL A 501 -22.92 5.24 9.77
C VAL A 501 -23.20 6.27 8.68
N TYR A 502 -24.11 7.22 8.94
CA TYR A 502 -24.37 8.34 8.04
C TYR A 502 -23.13 9.26 7.97
N ALA A 503 -22.43 9.24 6.84
CA ALA A 503 -21.22 10.02 6.61
C ALA A 503 -21.03 10.37 5.11
N PRO A 504 -21.95 11.15 4.53
CA PRO A 504 -21.97 11.45 3.08
C PRO A 504 -20.71 12.18 2.59
N GLN A 505 -19.97 12.85 3.47
CA GLN A 505 -18.70 13.49 3.14
C GLN A 505 -17.63 12.47 2.73
N PHE A 506 -17.70 11.23 3.22
CA PHE A 506 -16.75 10.17 2.86
C PHE A 506 -17.30 9.24 1.77
N GLY A 507 -18.59 8.93 1.80
CA GLY A 507 -19.22 7.89 0.98
C GLY A 507 -19.28 8.12 -0.53
N GLY A 508 -18.95 9.33 -1.01
CA GLY A 508 -19.07 9.67 -2.44
C GLY A 508 -20.54 9.66 -2.87
N ASN A 509 -20.93 8.69 -3.71
CA ASN A 509 -22.32 8.47 -4.11
C ASN A 509 -23.17 7.77 -3.02
N LYS A 510 -22.59 7.38 -1.88
CA LYS A 510 -23.28 6.80 -0.72
C LYS A 510 -23.48 7.83 0.39
N GLU A 511 -24.62 7.72 1.09
CA GLU A 511 -24.89 8.51 2.30
C GLU A 511 -24.43 7.80 3.59
N TYR A 512 -24.45 6.46 3.58
CA TYR A 512 -24.03 5.62 4.70
C TYR A 512 -22.79 4.84 4.33
N VAL A 513 -21.85 4.75 5.26
CA VAL A 513 -20.58 4.03 5.09
C VAL A 513 -20.51 2.89 6.09
N SER A 514 -20.09 1.73 5.63
CA SER A 514 -20.16 0.46 6.38
C SER A 514 -18.93 -0.41 6.23
N THR A 515 -17.95 0.01 5.43
CA THR A 515 -16.70 -0.72 5.17
C THR A 515 -15.54 0.25 5.05
N CYS A 516 -14.29 -0.23 5.12
CA CYS A 516 -13.11 0.60 4.83
C CYS A 516 -13.21 1.25 3.45
N GLN A 517 -13.68 0.49 2.46
CA GLN A 517 -13.81 0.90 1.07
C GLN A 517 -14.82 2.04 0.90
N ASP A 518 -15.91 2.08 1.66
CA ASP A 518 -16.92 3.13 1.51
C ASP A 518 -16.35 4.55 1.75
N CYS A 519 -15.32 4.67 2.61
CA CYS A 519 -14.62 5.93 2.84
C CYS A 519 -13.36 6.08 1.98
N HIS A 520 -12.50 5.05 1.94
CA HIS A 520 -11.17 5.12 1.32
C HIS A 520 -11.15 4.73 -0.16
N MET A 521 -12.24 4.14 -0.65
CA MET A 521 -12.47 3.82 -2.06
C MET A 521 -13.87 4.22 -2.51
N ARG A 522 -14.32 5.39 -2.04
CA ARG A 522 -15.70 5.87 -2.18
C ARG A 522 -16.28 5.72 -3.58
N ASP A 523 -17.58 5.47 -3.63
CA ASP A 523 -18.32 5.27 -4.88
C ASP A 523 -18.35 6.57 -5.70
N VAL A 524 -17.95 6.48 -6.97
CA VAL A 524 -18.04 7.56 -7.95
C VAL A 524 -18.77 7.09 -9.21
N THR A 525 -19.28 8.06 -9.99
CA THR A 525 -19.90 7.75 -11.29
C THR A 525 -18.84 7.73 -12.38
N GLY A 526 -18.59 6.57 -13.01
CA GLY A 526 -17.55 6.44 -14.02
C GLY A 526 -17.49 5.09 -14.71
N HIS A 527 -16.54 4.96 -15.64
CA HIS A 527 -16.17 3.69 -16.27
C HIS A 527 -14.92 3.12 -15.59
N GLY A 528 -14.88 1.81 -15.36
CA GLY A 528 -13.72 1.17 -14.72
C GLY A 528 -12.53 0.91 -15.63
N CYS A 529 -12.69 1.06 -16.96
CA CYS A 529 -11.61 0.94 -17.94
C CYS A 529 -11.96 1.70 -19.23
N ASN A 530 -11.03 1.78 -20.16
CA ASN A 530 -11.21 2.33 -21.51
C ASN A 530 -11.31 1.26 -22.62
N PHE A 531 -11.44 -0.02 -22.25
CA PHE A 531 -11.41 -1.16 -23.16
C PHE A 531 -12.81 -1.68 -23.49
N GLY A 532 -13.08 -1.91 -24.78
CA GLY A 532 -14.34 -2.49 -25.24
C GLY A 532 -15.54 -1.55 -25.07
N THR A 533 -16.55 -1.98 -24.30
CA THR A 533 -17.75 -1.18 -24.00
C THR A 533 -18.11 -1.32 -22.52
N PRO A 534 -17.26 -0.78 -21.62
CA PRO A 534 -17.45 -0.96 -20.19
C PRO A 534 -18.72 -0.27 -19.72
N PRO A 535 -19.47 -0.86 -18.76
CA PRO A 535 -20.66 -0.22 -18.22
C PRO A 535 -20.29 1.10 -17.52
N LEU A 536 -21.21 2.07 -17.58
CA LEU A 536 -21.17 3.24 -16.70
C LEU A 536 -21.74 2.81 -15.34
N ARG A 537 -21.01 3.11 -14.27
CA ARG A 537 -21.35 2.72 -12.90
C ARG A 537 -21.54 3.96 -12.05
N ASP A 538 -22.47 3.90 -11.11
CA ASP A 538 -22.59 4.89 -10.03
C ASP A 538 -21.91 4.39 -8.73
N ASP A 539 -21.44 3.14 -8.74
CA ASP A 539 -20.80 2.43 -7.64
C ASP A 539 -19.33 2.08 -7.96
N LEU A 540 -18.65 2.85 -8.81
CA LEU A 540 -17.25 2.60 -9.16
C LEU A 540 -16.35 2.97 -7.97
N PRO A 541 -15.53 2.05 -7.43
CA PRO A 541 -14.62 2.39 -6.34
C PRO A 541 -13.48 3.28 -6.82
N LEU A 542 -13.43 4.52 -6.32
CA LEU A 542 -12.32 5.42 -6.60
C LEU A 542 -11.07 4.92 -5.88
N HIS A 543 -9.98 4.63 -6.59
CA HIS A 543 -8.74 4.15 -5.97
C HIS A 543 -7.97 5.28 -5.28
N ASP A 544 -8.62 6.00 -4.36
CA ASP A 544 -8.06 7.11 -3.58
C ASP A 544 -7.06 6.58 -2.55
N MET A 545 -7.55 5.75 -1.61
CA MET A 545 -6.75 5.04 -0.59
C MET A 545 -5.81 5.95 0.22
N THR A 546 -6.15 7.24 0.34
CA THR A 546 -5.40 8.20 1.14
C THR A 546 -5.82 8.17 2.61
N GLY A 547 -4.85 8.45 3.48
CA GLY A 547 -5.03 8.67 4.91
C GLY A 547 -4.65 10.10 5.30
N GLY A 548 -3.87 10.29 6.36
CA GLY A 548 -3.46 11.61 6.83
C GLY A 548 -2.12 12.14 6.29
N SER A 549 -1.43 11.42 5.40
CA SER A 549 -0.09 11.84 4.96
C SER A 549 -0.16 12.91 3.87
N THR A 550 0.31 14.12 4.18
CA THR A 550 0.40 15.24 3.23
C THR A 550 1.83 15.69 2.96
N TRP A 551 2.70 15.61 3.98
CA TRP A 551 4.07 16.10 3.91
C TRP A 551 4.97 15.17 3.09
N LEU A 552 4.99 13.88 3.43
CA LEU A 552 5.88 12.90 2.80
C LEU A 552 5.60 12.76 1.29
N PRO A 553 4.34 12.63 0.82
CA PRO A 553 3.98 12.77 -0.58
C PRO A 553 4.61 13.96 -1.31
N GLY A 554 4.69 15.13 -0.65
CA GLY A 554 5.28 16.33 -1.22
C GLY A 554 6.78 16.23 -1.46
N LEU A 555 7.48 15.35 -0.74
CA LEU A 555 8.93 15.12 -0.90
C LEU A 555 9.24 14.10 -1.99
N LEU A 556 8.38 13.09 -2.16
CA LEU A 556 8.67 11.93 -3.00
C LEU A 556 8.89 12.31 -4.46
N TYR A 557 8.21 13.33 -4.97
CA TYR A 557 8.44 13.82 -6.33
C TYR A 557 9.87 14.35 -6.53
N ASP A 558 10.37 15.15 -5.59
CA ASP A 558 11.72 15.73 -5.69
C ASP A 558 12.80 14.65 -5.52
N LEU A 559 12.52 13.61 -4.72
CA LEU A 559 13.43 12.49 -4.50
C LEU A 559 13.44 11.48 -5.66
N PHE A 560 12.29 11.24 -6.29
CA PHE A 560 12.07 10.19 -7.28
C PHE A 560 11.31 10.72 -8.52
N PRO A 561 11.87 11.71 -9.25
CA PRO A 561 11.16 12.40 -10.33
C PRO A 561 10.90 11.53 -11.58
N SER A 562 11.54 10.36 -11.70
CA SER A 562 11.29 9.40 -12.79
C SER A 562 10.23 8.35 -12.45
N GLU A 563 9.97 8.12 -11.17
CA GLU A 563 9.10 7.07 -10.65
C GLU A 563 7.72 7.63 -10.23
N VAL A 564 7.71 8.87 -9.73
CA VAL A 564 6.54 9.51 -9.12
C VAL A 564 5.86 10.48 -10.09
N ASP A 565 4.53 10.46 -10.12
CA ASP A 565 3.72 11.40 -10.90
C ASP A 565 3.32 12.61 -10.03
N PRO A 566 3.86 13.82 -10.30
CA PRO A 566 3.61 14.99 -9.46
C PRO A 566 2.14 15.39 -9.40
N ASP A 567 1.40 15.26 -10.52
CA ASP A 567 0.00 15.67 -10.57
C ASP A 567 -0.89 14.65 -9.84
N ALA A 568 -0.51 13.37 -9.85
CA ALA A 568 -1.18 12.35 -9.04
C ALA A 568 -0.88 12.55 -7.54
N MET A 569 0.37 12.83 -7.17
CA MET A 569 0.77 13.07 -5.78
C MET A 569 0.07 14.30 -5.20
N GLN A 570 0.04 15.41 -5.95
CA GLN A 570 -0.65 16.62 -5.51
C GLN A 570 -2.15 16.36 -5.28
N ALA A 571 -2.81 15.62 -6.18
CA ALA A 571 -4.20 15.22 -5.98
C ALA A 571 -4.37 14.32 -4.75
N GLY A 572 -3.41 13.41 -4.48
CA GLY A 572 -3.38 12.59 -3.26
C GLY A 572 -3.25 13.43 -1.99
N ILE A 573 -2.39 14.45 -1.98
CA ILE A 573 -2.23 15.39 -0.85
C ILE A 573 -3.54 16.14 -0.58
N GLU A 574 -4.23 16.57 -1.63
CA GLU A 574 -5.51 17.27 -1.50
C GLU A 574 -6.60 16.37 -0.92
N ARG A 575 -6.66 15.10 -1.35
CA ARG A 575 -7.58 14.10 -0.78
C ARG A 575 -7.23 13.76 0.67
N ALA A 576 -5.95 13.58 1.01
CA ALA A 576 -5.51 13.38 2.38
C ALA A 576 -5.87 14.56 3.30
N ARG A 577 -5.71 15.80 2.83
CA ARG A 577 -6.13 17.00 3.57
C ARG A 577 -7.64 17.04 3.76
N TYR A 578 -8.41 16.69 2.72
CA TYR A 578 -9.86 16.57 2.82
C TYR A 578 -10.28 15.54 3.86
N MET A 579 -9.63 14.37 3.89
CA MET A 579 -9.86 13.34 4.90
C MET A 579 -9.60 13.86 6.32
N LEU A 580 -8.45 14.50 6.55
CA LEU A 580 -8.11 15.10 7.86
C LEU A 580 -9.12 16.15 8.31
N GLN A 581 -9.58 17.00 7.40
CA GLN A 581 -10.55 18.06 7.70
C GLN A 581 -11.93 17.52 8.06
N ASN A 582 -12.31 16.33 7.57
CA ASN A 582 -13.60 15.72 7.87
C ASN A 582 -13.52 14.65 8.98
N ALA A 583 -12.32 14.18 9.33
CA ALA A 583 -12.10 13.12 10.31
C ALA A 583 -12.51 13.51 11.74
N ALA A 584 -12.52 14.82 12.06
CA ALA A 584 -12.93 15.33 13.37
C ALA A 584 -13.96 16.45 13.25
N HIS A 585 -14.80 16.60 14.27
CA HIS A 585 -15.56 17.81 14.53
C HIS A 585 -15.02 18.51 15.78
N LEU A 586 -14.90 19.83 15.74
CA LEU A 586 -14.37 20.65 16.83
C LEU A 586 -15.46 21.63 17.28
N GLU A 587 -15.86 21.51 18.54
CA GLU A 587 -16.79 22.43 19.22
C GLU A 587 -16.04 23.14 20.34
N VAL A 588 -16.37 24.41 20.58
CA VAL A 588 -15.71 25.25 21.58
C VAL A 588 -16.76 26.10 22.26
N GLU A 589 -16.84 25.98 23.58
CA GLU A 589 -17.75 26.74 24.43
C GLU A 589 -16.97 27.47 25.52
N ALA A 590 -17.39 28.68 25.87
CA ALA A 590 -16.77 29.48 26.92
C ALA A 590 -17.78 29.71 28.05
N GLU A 591 -17.47 29.21 29.25
CA GLU A 591 -18.28 29.35 30.44
C GLU A 591 -17.38 29.47 31.67
N ASP A 592 -17.78 30.29 32.66
CA ASP A 592 -17.12 30.38 33.98
C ASP A 592 -15.59 30.55 33.96
N LEU A 593 -15.08 31.37 33.03
CA LEU A 593 -13.64 31.65 32.80
C LEU A 593 -12.84 30.46 32.26
N THR A 594 -13.54 29.49 31.73
CA THR A 594 -12.95 28.33 31.09
C THR A 594 -13.41 28.24 29.64
N LEU A 595 -12.55 27.68 28.81
CA LEU A 595 -12.83 27.34 27.43
C LEU A 595 -12.89 25.82 27.34
N GLU A 596 -14.09 25.27 27.19
CA GLU A 596 -14.31 23.85 26.95
C GLU A 596 -14.16 23.57 25.45
N VAL A 597 -13.32 22.60 25.12
CA VAL A 597 -13.03 22.18 23.76
C VAL A 597 -13.40 20.72 23.60
N THR A 598 -14.34 20.44 22.71
CA THR A 598 -14.82 19.09 22.40
C THR A 598 -14.34 18.66 21.02
N VAL A 599 -13.62 17.55 20.96
CA VAL A 599 -13.17 16.92 19.73
C VAL A 599 -13.94 15.63 19.51
N THR A 600 -14.78 15.58 18.49
CA THR A 600 -15.54 14.38 18.12
C THR A 600 -14.86 13.62 16.99
N ASN A 601 -14.70 12.31 17.14
CA ASN A 601 -14.17 11.42 16.12
C ASN A 601 -15.26 11.02 15.10
N ASN A 602 -15.05 11.33 13.82
CA ASN A 602 -15.93 10.96 12.71
C ASN A 602 -15.38 9.79 11.86
N THR A 603 -14.34 9.11 12.34
CA THR A 603 -13.73 7.96 11.68
C THR A 603 -14.25 6.65 12.29
N GLY A 604 -14.14 5.56 11.51
CA GLY A 604 -14.55 4.23 11.95
C GLY A 604 -13.58 3.56 12.92
N HIS A 605 -12.42 4.13 13.17
CA HIS A 605 -11.36 3.58 14.01
C HIS A 605 -10.91 4.64 15.03
N LYS A 606 -9.85 4.39 15.81
CA LYS A 606 -9.33 5.45 16.69
C LYS A 606 -8.83 6.63 15.86
N LEU A 607 -8.82 7.82 16.47
CA LEU A 607 -8.37 9.04 15.85
C LEU A 607 -7.18 9.63 16.64
N PRO A 608 -5.96 9.61 16.07
CA PRO A 608 -5.53 9.02 14.80
C PRO A 608 -5.15 7.53 14.91
N THR A 609 -5.60 6.68 13.98
CA THR A 609 -5.20 5.26 13.91
C THR A 609 -3.86 5.03 13.16
N GLY A 610 -3.47 3.75 13.02
CA GLY A 610 -2.30 3.27 12.28
C GLY A 610 -1.01 3.27 13.10
N TYR A 611 0.13 3.41 12.41
CA TYR A 611 1.47 3.36 13.01
C TYR A 611 1.59 4.25 14.26
N PRO A 612 2.02 3.69 15.40
CA PRO A 612 1.92 4.35 16.70
C PRO A 612 2.99 5.42 16.94
N GLU A 613 4.19 5.27 16.38
CA GLU A 613 5.34 6.11 16.76
C GLU A 613 5.42 7.39 15.92
N GLY A 614 5.60 8.53 16.57
CA GLY A 614 5.75 9.84 15.92
C GLY A 614 4.44 10.46 15.41
N ARG A 615 3.36 9.70 15.26
CA ARG A 615 2.05 10.23 14.85
C ARG A 615 1.33 10.86 16.05
N ARG A 616 0.80 12.06 15.87
CA ARG A 616 0.05 12.77 16.91
C ARG A 616 -0.96 13.76 16.35
N MET A 617 -1.96 14.06 17.16
CA MET A 617 -2.78 15.25 17.01
C MET A 617 -2.81 16.02 18.33
N TRP A 618 -3.11 17.31 18.27
CA TRP A 618 -3.21 18.12 19.48
C TRP A 618 -4.10 19.33 19.27
N ILE A 619 -4.59 19.87 20.39
CA ILE A 619 -5.33 21.11 20.44
C ILE A 619 -4.32 22.25 20.69
N ASN A 620 -4.31 23.24 19.80
CA ASN A 620 -3.64 24.51 20.00
C ASN A 620 -4.68 25.57 20.38
N VAL A 621 -4.44 26.29 21.48
CA VAL A 621 -5.33 27.36 21.95
C VAL A 621 -4.54 28.65 22.06
N LYS A 622 -5.01 29.72 21.40
CA LYS A 622 -4.43 31.06 21.46
C LYS A 622 -5.43 32.04 22.02
N PHE A 623 -5.06 32.75 23.08
CA PHE A 623 -5.89 33.81 23.67
C PHE A 623 -5.36 35.19 23.29
N TYR A 624 -6.25 36.11 22.96
CA TYR A 624 -5.89 37.47 22.53
C TYR A 624 -6.58 38.55 23.35
N ASP A 625 -5.89 39.66 23.55
CA ASP A 625 -6.47 40.87 24.13
C ASP A 625 -7.30 41.67 23.11
N ALA A 626 -7.92 42.77 23.55
CA ALA A 626 -8.75 43.65 22.71
C ALA A 626 -7.98 44.33 21.55
N THR A 627 -6.65 44.28 21.54
CA THR A 627 -5.81 44.78 20.45
C THR A 627 -5.40 43.68 19.47
N MET A 628 -5.89 42.45 19.65
CA MET A 628 -5.46 41.24 18.94
C MET A 628 -4.00 40.87 19.23
N SER A 629 -3.48 41.25 20.39
CA SER A 629 -2.15 40.79 20.86
C SER A 629 -2.29 39.47 21.59
N LEU A 630 -1.41 38.50 21.28
CA LEU A 630 -1.39 37.18 21.91
C LEU A 630 -1.02 37.31 23.40
N ILE A 631 -1.88 36.79 24.27
CA ILE A 631 -1.69 36.75 25.73
C ILE A 631 -1.03 35.44 26.14
N SER A 632 -1.58 34.32 25.68
CA SER A 632 -1.06 32.97 25.95
C SER A 632 -1.37 32.03 24.79
N GLU A 633 -0.59 30.96 24.72
CA GLU A 633 -0.74 29.88 23.75
C GLU A 633 -0.42 28.54 24.43
N SER A 634 -1.33 27.56 24.31
CA SER A 634 -1.10 26.16 24.68
C SER A 634 -0.90 25.32 23.43
N GLY A 635 0.03 24.36 23.48
CA GLY A 635 0.35 23.49 22.35
C GLY A 635 0.96 24.22 21.15
N ALA A 636 1.86 25.18 21.39
CA ALA A 636 2.56 25.95 20.37
C ALA A 636 3.53 25.07 19.56
N TYR A 637 3.51 25.18 18.23
CA TYR A 637 4.45 24.50 17.34
C TYR A 637 5.46 25.49 16.75
N ASP A 638 6.75 25.27 17.00
CA ASP A 638 7.83 26.04 16.40
C ASP A 638 8.26 25.43 15.07
N VAL A 639 7.82 26.04 13.98
CA VAL A 639 8.15 25.63 12.60
C VAL A 639 9.65 25.61 12.30
N ASN A 640 10.47 26.38 13.01
CA ASN A 640 11.91 26.42 12.75
C ASN A 640 12.65 25.24 13.38
N THR A 641 12.17 24.78 14.53
CA THR A 641 12.84 23.73 15.32
C THR A 641 12.09 22.39 15.31
N GLY A 642 10.85 22.37 14.82
CA GLY A 642 9.95 21.22 14.82
C GLY A 642 9.41 20.86 16.21
N TYR A 643 9.60 21.73 17.20
CA TYR A 643 9.26 21.47 18.59
C TYR A 643 7.78 21.80 18.87
N LEU A 644 7.08 20.87 19.52
CA LEU A 644 5.75 21.08 20.08
C LEU A 644 5.88 21.38 21.58
N SER A 645 5.27 22.46 22.07
CA SER A 645 5.30 22.79 23.50
C SER A 645 4.54 21.78 24.35
N HIS A 646 5.07 21.54 25.56
CA HIS A 646 4.46 20.69 26.58
C HIS A 646 4.15 21.50 27.84
N ASP A 647 3.30 22.53 27.69
CA ASP A 647 2.75 23.28 28.82
C ASP A 647 1.74 22.42 29.61
N PRO A 648 1.40 22.79 30.87
CA PRO A 648 0.53 21.96 31.72
C PRO A 648 -0.90 21.72 31.18
N GLU A 649 -1.39 22.57 30.27
CA GLU A 649 -2.74 22.50 29.70
C GLU A 649 -2.76 21.79 28.33
N VAL A 650 -1.59 21.42 27.79
CA VAL A 650 -1.52 20.83 26.44
C VAL A 650 -2.29 19.52 26.37
N LYS A 651 -3.09 19.35 25.32
CA LYS A 651 -3.76 18.09 25.00
C LYS A 651 -3.19 17.50 23.72
N ILE A 652 -2.48 16.39 23.87
CA ILE A 652 -1.90 15.62 22.76
C ILE A 652 -2.52 14.23 22.76
N TYR A 653 -3.13 13.85 21.64
CA TYR A 653 -3.66 12.51 21.40
C TYR A 653 -2.62 11.68 20.65
N GLU A 654 -2.16 10.62 21.30
CA GLU A 654 -1.05 9.79 20.85
C GLU A 654 -1.05 8.44 21.59
N VAL A 655 -0.24 7.52 21.11
CA VAL A 655 0.06 6.26 21.78
C VAL A 655 1.56 6.20 22.09
N LYS A 656 1.91 5.60 23.24
CA LYS A 656 3.29 5.43 23.70
C LYS A 656 3.59 3.95 23.97
N PRO A 657 3.99 3.19 22.95
CA PRO A 657 4.61 1.88 23.13
C PRO A 657 5.94 2.03 23.88
N GLY A 658 6.41 0.93 24.48
CA GLY A 658 7.62 0.92 25.27
C GLY A 658 8.02 -0.45 25.77
N LEU A 659 9.09 -0.47 26.54
CA LEU A 659 9.65 -1.65 27.16
C LEU A 659 9.22 -1.72 28.63
N ASP A 660 8.81 -2.90 29.08
CA ASP A 660 8.55 -3.16 30.49
C ASP A 660 9.83 -3.36 31.32
N SER A 661 9.67 -3.53 32.64
CA SER A 661 10.78 -3.64 33.57
C SER A 661 11.57 -4.95 33.47
N ILE A 662 11.04 -5.95 32.74
CA ILE A 662 11.65 -7.26 32.54
C ILE A 662 12.46 -7.25 31.23
N THR A 663 11.87 -6.79 30.13
CA THR A 663 12.46 -6.80 28.79
C THR A 663 13.53 -5.71 28.64
N ALA A 664 13.28 -4.50 29.15
CA ALA A 664 14.22 -3.36 29.04
C ALA A 664 15.68 -3.70 29.40
N PRO A 665 16.00 -4.28 30.58
CA PRO A 665 17.38 -4.62 30.93
C PRO A 665 18.00 -5.74 30.08
N LEU A 666 17.19 -6.60 29.44
CA LEU A 666 17.68 -7.67 28.58
C LEU A 666 18.20 -7.13 27.24
N VAL A 667 17.58 -6.07 26.74
CA VAL A 667 17.95 -5.39 25.48
C VAL A 667 18.83 -4.15 25.70
N GLY A 668 19.19 -3.85 26.96
CA GLY A 668 20.09 -2.74 27.28
C GLY A 668 19.47 -1.35 27.13
N GLU A 669 18.14 -1.24 27.10
CA GLU A 669 17.39 0.00 26.95
C GLU A 669 16.67 0.37 28.27
N PRO A 670 16.27 1.63 28.48
CA PRO A 670 15.54 2.04 29.68
C PRO A 670 14.10 1.50 29.69
N ASN A 671 13.59 1.21 30.89
CA ASN A 671 12.17 0.88 31.09
C ASN A 671 11.30 2.13 30.86
N GLY A 672 10.22 1.98 30.10
CA GLY A 672 9.28 3.05 29.76
C GLY A 672 9.01 3.19 28.26
N PRO A 673 8.35 4.28 27.84
CA PRO A 673 8.12 4.59 26.44
C PRO A 673 9.39 4.60 25.59
N SER A 674 9.31 4.04 24.38
CA SER A 674 10.45 3.90 23.47
C SER A 674 9.99 3.90 22.02
N PHE A 675 10.90 4.21 21.09
CA PHE A 675 10.68 4.11 19.64
C PHE A 675 11.37 2.87 19.01
N HIS A 676 11.82 1.93 19.85
CA HIS A 676 12.39 0.66 19.38
C HIS A 676 11.24 -0.29 18.96
N PHE A 677 10.63 0.02 17.82
CA PHE A 677 9.43 -0.62 17.26
C PHE A 677 9.30 -2.12 17.53
N VAL A 678 10.32 -2.91 17.17
CA VAL A 678 10.32 -4.39 17.31
C VAL A 678 10.68 -4.90 18.70
N LEU A 679 11.19 -4.05 19.60
CA LEU A 679 11.54 -4.43 20.97
C LEU A 679 10.45 -4.05 21.98
N ASN A 680 9.64 -3.04 21.67
CA ASN A 680 8.51 -2.62 22.49
C ASN A 680 7.65 -3.84 22.82
N ASN A 681 7.17 -3.95 24.07
CA ASN A 681 6.33 -5.07 24.52
C ASN A 681 5.18 -4.61 25.45
N LYS A 682 4.97 -3.30 25.57
CA LYS A 682 3.93 -2.71 26.43
C LYS A 682 3.48 -1.36 25.90
N VAL A 683 2.18 -1.07 26.00
CA VAL A 683 1.64 0.27 25.83
C VAL A 683 1.58 0.99 27.18
N TYR A 684 2.15 2.19 27.26
CA TYR A 684 2.18 3.01 28.49
C TYR A 684 1.12 4.12 28.51
N LYS A 685 0.68 4.55 27.33
CA LYS A 685 -0.36 5.56 27.12
C LYS A 685 -1.02 5.29 25.78
N ASP A 686 -2.34 5.37 25.74
CA ASP A 686 -3.13 5.51 24.52
C ASP A 686 -4.37 6.31 24.87
N ASN A 687 -4.37 7.59 24.52
CA ASN A 687 -5.50 8.49 24.72
C ASN A 687 -6.12 8.91 23.39
N ARG A 688 -5.92 8.14 22.31
CA ARG A 688 -6.53 8.43 21.01
C ARG A 688 -8.03 8.21 21.09
N ILE A 689 -8.80 9.09 20.47
CA ILE A 689 -10.26 9.11 20.61
C ILE A 689 -10.84 7.87 19.90
N PRO A 690 -11.62 7.02 20.58
CA PRO A 690 -12.17 5.80 19.97
C PRO A 690 -13.31 6.11 18.99
N PRO A 691 -13.71 5.16 18.13
CA PRO A 691 -14.78 5.36 17.17
C PRO A 691 -16.17 5.29 17.79
N ARG A 692 -17.17 5.73 17.03
CA ARG A 692 -18.59 5.54 17.38
C ARG A 692 -18.89 4.05 17.61
N GLY A 693 -19.62 3.73 18.67
CA GLY A 693 -19.92 2.34 19.05
C GLY A 693 -18.88 1.67 19.94
N PHE A 694 -17.84 2.41 20.37
CA PHE A 694 -16.81 1.95 21.30
C PHE A 694 -17.39 1.30 22.56
N ILE A 695 -16.84 0.15 22.94
CA ILE A 695 -17.12 -0.58 24.18
C ILE A 695 -15.77 -1.01 24.77
N ASN A 696 -15.52 -0.67 26.04
CA ASN A 696 -14.23 -0.93 26.69
C ASN A 696 -13.83 -2.41 26.65
N ASP A 697 -14.72 -3.30 27.09
CA ASP A 697 -14.46 -4.76 27.14
C ASP A 697 -14.08 -5.31 25.75
N ALA A 698 -14.76 -4.85 24.69
CA ALA A 698 -14.49 -5.32 23.32
C ALA A 698 -13.14 -4.83 22.79
N PHE A 699 -12.70 -3.63 23.18
CA PHE A 699 -11.40 -3.09 22.78
C PHE A 699 -10.24 -3.73 23.55
N GLU A 700 -10.44 -4.12 24.81
CA GLU A 700 -9.44 -4.86 25.60
C GLU A 700 -9.14 -6.25 25.01
N ASP A 701 -10.15 -6.91 24.42
CA ASP A 701 -10.01 -8.25 23.85
C ASP A 701 -8.94 -8.34 22.75
N PHE A 702 -8.79 -7.29 21.93
CA PHE A 702 -7.79 -7.24 20.86
C PHE A 702 -6.54 -6.39 21.21
N GLY A 703 -6.46 -5.84 22.42
CA GLY A 703 -5.35 -4.97 22.84
C GLY A 703 -5.41 -3.55 22.26
N GLY A 704 -6.63 -3.04 22.07
CA GLY A 704 -6.92 -1.69 21.59
C GLY A 704 -7.54 -0.79 22.64
N GLU A 705 -7.52 -1.13 23.92
CA GLU A 705 -8.07 -0.31 25.00
C GLU A 705 -7.37 1.06 25.13
N PRO A 706 -8.05 2.10 25.67
CA PRO A 706 -7.37 3.28 26.19
C PRO A 706 -6.43 2.92 27.34
N VAL A 707 -5.27 3.56 27.41
CA VAL A 707 -4.25 3.30 28.46
C VAL A 707 -3.78 4.62 29.05
N ASP A 708 -3.71 4.71 30.38
CA ASP A 708 -3.44 5.97 31.11
C ASP A 708 -4.43 7.10 30.74
N TYR A 709 -5.63 6.68 30.34
CA TYR A 709 -6.77 7.50 29.96
C TYR A 709 -8.03 6.63 30.01
N SER A 710 -9.22 7.23 30.03
CA SER A 710 -10.49 6.49 30.04
C SER A 710 -11.56 7.21 29.23
N TYR A 711 -12.37 6.43 28.53
CA TYR A 711 -13.59 6.86 27.84
C TYR A 711 -14.75 5.99 28.34
N GLU A 712 -15.92 6.59 28.52
CA GLU A 712 -17.13 5.81 28.80
C GLU A 712 -17.57 5.02 27.56
N ASP A 713 -18.32 3.93 27.75
CA ASP A 713 -18.88 3.18 26.62
C ASP A 713 -19.76 4.09 25.75
N GLY A 714 -19.56 4.01 24.44
CA GLY A 714 -20.23 4.86 23.45
C GLY A 714 -19.65 6.28 23.33
N GLN A 715 -18.64 6.65 24.13
CA GLN A 715 -17.97 7.93 24.00
C GLN A 715 -16.98 7.91 22.83
N TYR A 716 -17.26 8.67 21.78
CA TYR A 716 -16.41 8.84 20.59
C TYR A 716 -15.94 10.30 20.42
N TRP A 717 -15.86 11.01 21.53
CA TRP A 717 -15.37 12.39 21.63
C TRP A 717 -14.53 12.56 22.89
N ASP A 718 -13.75 13.63 22.92
CA ASP A 718 -12.95 14.02 24.07
C ASP A 718 -13.20 15.49 24.41
N GLU A 719 -13.32 15.78 25.70
CA GLU A 719 -13.52 17.11 26.25
C GLU A 719 -12.25 17.54 27.00
N THR A 720 -11.76 18.74 26.69
CA THR A 720 -10.60 19.35 27.36
C THR A 720 -10.91 20.79 27.70
N THR A 721 -10.66 21.17 28.95
CA THR A 721 -10.88 22.53 29.46
C THR A 721 -9.57 23.31 29.52
N TYR A 722 -9.62 24.60 29.15
CA TYR A 722 -8.52 25.55 29.25
C TYR A 722 -8.91 26.75 30.11
N ASP A 723 -8.01 27.24 30.94
CA ASP A 723 -8.24 28.46 31.71
C ASP A 723 -8.17 29.68 30.78
N ILE A 724 -9.19 30.55 30.80
CA ILE A 724 -9.16 31.82 30.08
C ILE A 724 -8.25 32.78 30.86
N PRO A 725 -7.12 33.25 30.29
CA PRO A 725 -6.19 34.10 31.03
C PRO A 725 -6.78 35.51 31.21
N PRO A 726 -6.49 36.20 32.34
CA PRO A 726 -6.99 37.54 32.58
C PRO A 726 -6.67 38.52 31.44
N GLY A 727 -7.69 39.24 30.99
CA GLY A 727 -7.60 40.21 29.90
C GLY A 727 -7.75 39.63 28.49
N ALA A 728 -7.94 38.31 28.35
CA ALA A 728 -8.35 37.72 27.08
C ALA A 728 -9.79 38.12 26.74
N VAL A 729 -10.01 38.51 25.49
CA VAL A 729 -11.33 38.88 24.97
C VAL A 729 -11.76 37.99 23.81
N SER A 730 -10.82 37.23 23.25
CA SER A 730 -11.08 36.29 22.16
C SER A 730 -10.11 35.11 22.24
N ALA A 731 -10.50 33.98 21.64
CA ALA A 731 -9.67 32.79 21.50
C ALA A 731 -9.71 32.24 20.07
N GLN A 732 -8.62 31.60 19.66
CA GLN A 732 -8.56 30.74 18.48
C GLN A 732 -8.15 29.34 18.93
N VAL A 733 -8.97 28.35 18.63
CA VAL A 733 -8.72 26.93 18.89
C VAL A 733 -8.50 26.23 17.56
N THR A 734 -7.43 25.45 17.44
CA THR A 734 -7.12 24.70 16.23
C THR A 734 -6.71 23.28 16.58
N LEU A 735 -7.36 22.31 15.95
CA LEU A 735 -6.97 20.91 16.01
C LEU A 735 -5.96 20.63 14.89
N TYR A 736 -4.77 20.18 15.27
CA TYR A 736 -3.68 19.86 14.34
C TYR A 736 -3.42 18.36 14.28
N TYR A 737 -3.00 17.88 13.11
CA TYR A 737 -2.45 16.55 12.90
C TYR A 737 -1.00 16.64 12.40
N GLN A 738 -0.13 15.73 12.84
CA GLN A 738 1.23 15.58 12.36
C GLN A 738 1.56 14.11 12.11
N SER A 739 2.12 13.82 10.92
CA SER A 739 2.44 12.46 10.49
C SER A 739 3.65 11.87 11.21
N THR A 740 4.67 12.69 11.49
CA THR A 740 5.88 12.27 12.20
C THR A 740 6.40 13.40 13.09
N SER A 741 6.87 13.05 14.28
CA SER A 741 7.34 14.00 15.28
C SER A 741 8.85 14.19 15.20
N LYS A 742 9.33 15.32 15.70
CA LYS A 742 10.76 15.59 15.85
C LYS A 742 11.46 14.48 16.63
N GLU A 743 10.86 14.03 17.72
CA GLU A 743 11.45 13.05 18.63
C GLU A 743 11.69 11.71 17.93
N PHE A 744 10.76 11.29 17.06
CA PHE A 744 10.93 10.08 16.27
C PHE A 744 12.03 10.24 15.22
N ILE A 745 12.07 11.37 14.51
CA ILE A 745 13.12 11.64 13.52
C ILE A 745 14.51 11.72 14.16
N GLU A 746 14.65 12.37 15.31
CA GLU A 746 15.91 12.43 16.05
C GLU A 746 16.32 11.05 16.58
N PHE A 747 15.36 10.23 17.03
CA PHE A 747 15.61 8.84 17.40
C PHE A 747 16.16 8.03 16.22
N LEU A 748 15.53 8.09 15.04
CA LEU A 748 16.00 7.37 13.85
C LEU A 748 17.44 7.77 13.47
N ARG A 749 17.79 9.05 13.63
CA ARG A 749 19.17 9.53 13.44
C ARG A 749 20.12 9.00 14.51
N ASP A 750 19.77 9.16 15.78
CA ASP A 750 20.69 8.95 16.90
C ASP A 750 20.90 7.46 17.23
N LYS A 751 19.90 6.62 16.93
CA LYS A 751 19.95 5.18 17.21
C LYS A 751 20.39 4.35 16.01
N ASN A 752 20.45 4.92 14.81
CA ASN A 752 21.02 4.21 13.66
C ASN A 752 22.55 4.18 13.79
N THR A 753 23.10 2.97 13.89
CA THR A 753 24.55 2.74 14.01
C THR A 753 25.10 1.85 12.89
N THR A 754 24.25 1.32 12.03
CA THR A 754 24.61 0.39 10.96
C THR A 754 24.86 1.07 9.62
N ASP A 755 24.20 2.20 9.35
CA ASP A 755 24.39 2.97 8.11
C ASP A 755 24.09 4.48 8.29
N THR A 756 23.85 5.20 7.20
CA THR A 756 23.54 6.64 7.21
C THR A 756 22.06 6.96 6.97
N THR A 757 21.20 5.96 6.84
CA THR A 757 19.79 6.12 6.44
C THR A 757 19.02 7.00 7.44
N GLY A 758 19.27 6.82 8.74
CA GLY A 758 18.68 7.65 9.80
C GLY A 758 19.11 9.12 9.71
N GLN A 759 20.39 9.37 9.41
CA GLN A 759 20.90 10.73 9.19
C GLN A 759 20.29 11.36 7.93
N GLN A 760 20.17 10.60 6.84
CA GLN A 760 19.52 11.06 5.61
C GLN A 760 18.06 11.45 5.86
N MET A 761 17.32 10.65 6.64
CA MET A 761 15.94 10.98 7.01
C MET A 761 15.87 12.25 7.86
N TYR A 762 16.80 12.46 8.80
CA TYR A 762 16.88 13.70 9.57
C TYR A 762 17.16 14.92 8.69
N ASP A 763 18.11 14.81 7.75
CA ASP A 763 18.45 15.91 6.84
C ASP A 763 17.25 16.26 5.94
N LEU A 764 16.56 15.24 5.39
CA LEU A 764 15.31 15.41 4.64
C LEU A 764 14.24 16.13 5.47
N TRP A 765 14.03 15.71 6.71
CA TRP A 765 13.10 16.37 7.61
C TRP A 765 13.51 17.83 7.91
N ASN A 766 14.77 18.06 8.23
CA ASN A 766 15.29 19.37 8.59
C ASN A 766 15.17 20.39 7.46
N ASP A 767 15.47 19.95 6.23
CA ASP A 767 15.54 20.79 5.04
C ASP A 767 14.16 21.04 4.40
N ASN A 768 13.12 20.30 4.82
CA ASN A 768 11.76 20.40 4.28
C ASN A 768 10.73 20.72 5.37
N ASP A 769 10.93 21.84 6.06
CA ASP A 769 9.98 22.43 7.02
C ASP A 769 9.59 21.55 8.21
N LYS A 770 10.34 20.46 8.46
CA LYS A 770 10.24 19.65 9.67
C LYS A 770 8.87 19.01 9.88
N CYS A 771 8.25 18.53 8.79
CA CYS A 771 6.90 17.95 8.80
C CYS A 771 5.89 18.88 9.51
N PRO A 772 5.55 20.03 8.90
CA PRO A 772 4.63 20.99 9.53
C PRO A 772 3.26 20.32 9.77
N PRO A 773 2.55 20.70 10.86
CA PRO A 773 1.25 20.14 11.12
C PRO A 773 0.19 20.60 10.12
N GLU A 774 -0.73 19.70 9.80
CA GLU A 774 -1.93 19.99 9.02
C GLU A 774 -3.07 20.41 9.94
N VAL A 775 -3.80 21.45 9.54
CA VAL A 775 -5.02 21.88 10.23
C VAL A 775 -6.15 20.91 9.90
N MET A 776 -6.73 20.29 10.93
CA MET A 776 -7.95 19.50 10.81
C MET A 776 -9.19 20.39 10.92
N GLN A 777 -9.30 21.16 12.01
CA GLN A 777 -10.42 22.04 12.30
C GLN A 777 -9.94 23.29 13.04
N SER A 778 -10.65 24.41 12.90
CA SER A 778 -10.33 25.64 13.62
C SER A 778 -11.61 26.42 13.94
N VAL A 779 -11.72 26.88 15.18
CA VAL A 779 -12.85 27.67 15.70
C VAL A 779 -12.30 28.92 16.37
N SER A 780 -12.93 30.06 16.11
CA SER A 780 -12.60 31.34 16.74
C SER A 780 -13.76 31.83 17.60
N ILE A 781 -13.50 32.11 18.87
CA ILE A 781 -14.43 32.77 19.78
C ILE A 781 -14.12 34.26 19.78
N THR A 782 -15.04 35.06 19.26
CA THR A 782 -14.85 36.50 19.05
C THR A 782 -15.18 37.37 20.28
N SER A 783 -15.84 36.80 21.29
CA SER A 783 -16.04 37.43 22.60
C SER A 783 -15.99 36.40 23.71
N LEU A 784 -15.03 36.55 24.62
CA LEU A 784 -14.91 35.82 25.90
C LEU A 784 -15.39 36.67 27.08
N LEU A 785 -15.98 37.83 26.82
CA LEU A 785 -16.50 38.76 27.82
C LEU A 785 -18.03 38.82 27.72
N PRO A 786 -18.78 37.93 28.39
CA PRO A 786 -20.24 37.97 28.42
C PRO A 786 -20.78 39.35 28.84
N ALA A 787 -20.07 40.02 29.74
CA ALA A 787 -20.44 41.33 30.27
C ALA A 787 -20.01 42.54 29.40
N ASP A 788 -19.35 42.33 28.26
CA ASP A 788 -19.11 43.40 27.27
C ASP A 788 -20.36 43.59 26.40
N LEU A 789 -21.33 44.32 26.96
CA LEU A 789 -22.65 44.48 26.36
C LEU A 789 -22.64 45.38 25.13
N ASN A 790 -21.59 46.18 24.94
CA ASN A 790 -21.46 47.06 23.79
C ASN A 790 -20.51 46.54 22.69
N GLY A 791 -19.77 45.46 22.98
CA GLY A 791 -18.88 44.78 22.05
C GLY A 791 -17.61 45.55 21.73
N ASN A 792 -17.11 46.39 22.66
CA ASN A 792 -15.89 47.18 22.46
C ASN A 792 -14.60 46.46 22.93
N GLY A 793 -14.72 45.23 23.42
CA GLY A 793 -13.63 44.42 23.96
C GLY A 793 -13.26 44.77 25.41
N SER A 794 -14.13 45.43 26.17
CA SER A 794 -13.88 45.74 27.58
C SER A 794 -15.18 45.82 28.37
N VAL A 795 -15.14 45.44 29.65
CA VAL A 795 -16.27 45.63 30.56
C VAL A 795 -16.05 46.91 31.36
N ASP A 796 -16.76 47.96 30.97
CA ASP A 796 -16.59 49.29 31.55
C ASP A 796 -17.90 49.96 31.97
N SER A 797 -17.83 51.26 32.30
CA SER A 797 -19.00 52.03 32.73
C SER A 797 -20.10 52.16 31.68
N LEU A 798 -19.78 52.03 30.40
CA LEU A 798 -20.72 52.00 29.28
C LEU A 798 -21.51 50.69 29.29
N ASP A 799 -20.85 49.56 29.56
CA ASP A 799 -21.52 48.27 29.73
C ASP A 799 -22.39 48.28 30.97
N LEU A 800 -21.96 48.90 32.07
CA LEU A 800 -22.81 49.06 33.24
C LEU A 800 -24.06 49.85 32.89
N ALA A 801 -23.93 50.92 32.08
CA ALA A 801 -25.07 51.72 31.69
C ALA A 801 -26.08 50.91 30.85
N ILE A 802 -25.59 50.00 30.00
CA ILE A 802 -26.44 49.08 29.24
C ILE A 802 -27.08 48.05 30.20
N PHE A 803 -26.29 47.40 31.04
CA PHE A 803 -26.73 46.42 32.03
C PHE A 803 -27.83 46.99 32.94
N ALA A 804 -27.58 48.17 33.51
CA ALA A 804 -28.51 48.87 34.40
C ALA A 804 -29.81 49.28 33.71
N SER A 805 -29.83 49.41 32.37
CA SER A 805 -31.05 49.71 31.62
C SER A 805 -32.00 48.50 31.51
N TYR A 806 -31.47 47.28 31.72
CA TYR A 806 -32.22 46.04 31.69
C TYR A 806 -32.48 45.43 33.07
N TYR A 807 -31.76 45.87 34.12
CA TYR A 807 -31.87 45.35 35.48
C TYR A 807 -33.29 45.38 36.04
N GLY A 808 -33.79 44.23 36.49
CA GLY A 808 -35.14 44.02 37.02
C GLY A 808 -36.21 43.68 35.97
N ASN A 809 -35.84 43.40 34.72
CA ASN A 809 -36.76 42.94 33.68
C ASN A 809 -36.85 41.40 33.67
N ASP A 810 -38.07 40.84 33.60
CA ASP A 810 -38.34 39.39 33.64
C ASP A 810 -38.08 38.62 32.33
N CYS A 811 -37.53 39.28 31.30
CA CYS A 811 -37.10 38.73 30.00
C CYS A 811 -37.92 37.57 29.38
N VAL A 812 -39.26 37.66 29.40
CA VAL A 812 -40.20 36.57 29.07
C VAL A 812 -40.20 36.18 27.57
N GLU A 813 -39.60 37.00 26.69
CA GLU A 813 -39.48 36.75 25.26
C GLU A 813 -38.00 36.66 24.85
N PRO A 814 -37.61 35.73 23.94
CA PRO A 814 -36.26 35.71 23.39
C PRO A 814 -35.91 37.09 22.83
N HIS A 815 -34.77 37.65 23.26
CA HIS A 815 -34.22 38.96 22.86
C HIS A 815 -34.79 40.22 23.54
N SER A 816 -35.70 40.16 24.52
CA SER A 816 -36.25 41.39 25.14
C SER A 816 -35.26 42.17 26.03
N CYS A 817 -34.19 41.52 26.49
CA CYS A 817 -33.19 42.09 27.40
C CYS A 817 -31.78 42.21 26.78
N GLY A 818 -31.66 42.03 25.46
CA GLY A 818 -30.35 41.96 24.80
C GLY A 818 -29.46 40.88 25.40
N SER A 819 -28.15 41.15 25.47
CA SER A 819 -27.12 40.31 26.11
C SER A 819 -26.98 40.55 27.62
N ALA A 820 -27.84 41.36 28.25
CA ALA A 820 -27.70 41.74 29.66
C ALA A 820 -28.18 40.67 30.66
N ASN A 821 -28.90 39.64 30.19
CA ASN A 821 -29.16 38.41 30.95
C ASN A 821 -27.96 37.50 30.71
N LEU A 822 -27.00 37.57 31.63
CA LEU A 822 -25.67 36.97 31.55
C LEU A 822 -25.66 35.49 31.96
N ASP A 823 -26.56 35.07 32.85
CA ASP A 823 -26.69 33.65 33.24
C ASP A 823 -27.78 32.90 32.45
N GLY A 824 -28.59 33.61 31.66
CA GLY A 824 -29.66 33.04 30.85
C GLY A 824 -30.90 32.64 31.64
N ILE A 825 -31.00 32.96 32.94
CA ILE A 825 -31.99 32.46 33.88
C ILE A 825 -32.78 33.64 34.50
N ASN A 826 -34.11 33.54 34.55
CA ASN A 826 -34.98 34.43 35.35
C ASN A 826 -34.88 35.95 35.12
N GLY A 827 -34.39 36.43 33.97
CA GLY A 827 -34.44 37.85 33.63
C GLY A 827 -33.08 38.52 33.76
N VAL A 828 -33.01 39.82 34.07
CA VAL A 828 -31.75 40.47 34.48
C VAL A 828 -31.84 40.79 35.97
N ASP A 829 -31.16 40.03 36.82
CA ASP A 829 -31.27 40.12 38.27
C ASP A 829 -29.90 40.18 39.00
N ALA A 830 -29.92 39.91 40.31
CA ALA A 830 -28.72 39.97 41.14
C ALA A 830 -27.66 38.92 40.78
N SER A 831 -28.03 37.78 40.20
CA SER A 831 -27.06 36.79 39.68
C SER A 831 -26.28 37.37 38.50
N ASP A 832 -26.96 37.97 37.53
CA ASP A 832 -26.31 38.65 36.40
C ASP A 832 -25.42 39.79 36.86
N LEU A 833 -25.85 40.56 37.87
CA LEU A 833 -25.03 41.65 38.41
C LEU A 833 -23.76 41.11 39.07
N ALA A 834 -23.80 39.93 39.69
CA ALA A 834 -22.62 39.30 40.25
C ALA A 834 -21.63 38.92 39.13
N ILE A 835 -22.12 38.34 38.03
CA ILE A 835 -21.30 38.03 36.84
C ILE A 835 -20.70 39.32 36.27
N PHE A 836 -21.54 40.34 36.02
CA PHE A 836 -21.10 41.63 35.48
C PHE A 836 -20.00 42.27 36.34
N VAL A 837 -20.18 42.26 37.67
CA VAL A 837 -19.21 42.83 38.61
C VAL A 837 -17.91 42.04 38.64
N ASP A 838 -17.96 40.72 38.48
CA ASP A 838 -16.77 39.89 38.43
C ASP A 838 -15.91 40.23 37.19
N PHE A 839 -16.53 40.32 36.02
CA PHE A 839 -15.86 40.76 34.79
C PHE A 839 -15.34 42.21 34.90
N TRP A 840 -16.12 43.13 35.47
CA TRP A 840 -15.72 44.54 35.57
C TRP A 840 -14.59 44.79 36.58
N LEU A 841 -14.70 44.27 37.79
CA LEU A 841 -13.74 44.58 38.86
C LEU A 841 -12.46 43.76 38.74
N TRP A 842 -12.58 42.53 38.26
CA TRP A 842 -11.48 41.58 38.33
C TRP A 842 -10.92 41.21 36.97
N GLY A 843 -11.54 41.66 35.86
CA GLY A 843 -11.15 41.23 34.50
C GLY A 843 -11.14 39.71 34.38
N LYS A 844 -11.95 39.07 35.23
CA LYS A 844 -12.25 37.65 35.24
C LYS A 844 -13.03 37.39 33.99
#